data_AF-A0AAD5CMK5-F1
#
_entry.id   AF-A0AAD5CMK5-F1
#
_cell.length_a   1.000
_cell.length_b   1.000
_cell.length_c   1.000
_cell.angle_alpha   90.00
_cell.angle_beta   90.00
_cell.angle_gamma   90.00
#
_symmetry.space_group_name_H-M   'P 1'
#
loop_
_entity.id
_entity.type
_entity.pdbx_description
1 polymer ?
#
loop_
_entity_poly.entity_id
_entity_poly.type
_entity_poly.pdbx_seq_one_letter_code
_entity_poly.pdbx_strand_id
1 'polypeptide(L)'
;MFKPVRWRSDKNKIKGVYKLQFHATQLAQFEGDALMISMIPADVGKPTSKSEKVKVRDGSCHWEKPLFETVKFSQDPKTGKYNEKIYNFIVAKVSVDFASYAEATKLSSLSLPLKNTNSAAVLHVSLQRVQGTSDQRDIHHERSLRSHFGNGDLEGNIKENPTEDYALGNDISRDYQASVGSDIMLLSSDSSSGLNTPREHEPKNAKLTQESSVTKDKPSQWNWLNVSDPKLSTDDSSTSTLGETSEESPSDAMIQNLKVKVEALTRQANVSELELQTLRKQIVKEMKKGQDLSREVATLKEERIALKDECEKLKVEEVKVNGMLLIDQGDPWALLDELRQELNLEKDLSSNLRLKLQETLESNAELVLALEMSKSKSKSACSKSEMDDDEEQRELEAIVKEHNGAKETYLLEQRMIDICAEMELYKRDKDEMEMQMEQLALDYEIMKQENHDLTFKLERSQLQEQLKMQYECTSSYTTVTELETQIDSLEDDLKAKSKELSKSNLVIEELESYSKNLEEALRNQAHEFETDFKELMRSKTEQEQRAIRAEDDLRKMKLQNVSAATRLQDELRRLSQKMASTFEVNEKAVMNATNEANKLRVEKQVLEDTLAKVKQDLQNLGDRFQEKLVLLHDQITLKSKQLGKIKKQVEHMTEIYNLDSERLKELANDCSENIFLRKEKDLRLEIEELERKLDVLVQKTKSSQ
;
A
#
# COMPACT_ATOMS: atom_id res chain seq x y z
N MET A 1 25.48 -63.49 8.56
CA MET A 1 25.92 -62.12 8.24
C MET A 1 24.83 -61.42 7.45
N PHE A 2 24.38 -60.24 7.86
CA PHE A 2 23.67 -59.29 6.99
C PHE A 2 24.23 -57.89 7.25
N LYS A 3 24.65 -57.19 6.20
CA LYS A 3 25.17 -55.82 6.31
C LYS A 3 23.97 -54.85 6.21
N PRO A 4 23.77 -53.92 7.14
CA PRO A 4 22.72 -52.91 7.00
C PRO A 4 23.01 -52.03 5.78
N VAL A 5 22.09 -52.02 4.81
CA VAL A 5 22.23 -51.20 3.60
C VAL A 5 22.10 -49.74 3.99
N ARG A 6 23.20 -48.99 3.85
CA ARG A 6 23.28 -47.56 4.21
C ARG A 6 22.51 -46.73 3.20
N TRP A 7 21.22 -46.50 3.45
CA TRP A 7 20.34 -45.66 2.63
C TRP A 7 20.94 -44.26 2.45
N ARG A 8 21.49 -43.98 1.27
CA ARG A 8 21.94 -42.64 0.87
C ARG A 8 20.75 -41.83 0.38
N SER A 9 20.14 -41.06 1.28
CA SER A 9 19.17 -40.00 0.96
C SER A 9 19.84 -38.77 0.31
N ASP A 10 20.70 -38.99 -0.69
CA ASP A 10 21.43 -37.94 -1.40
C ASP A 10 20.55 -37.18 -2.43
N LYS A 11 19.33 -37.68 -2.72
CA LYS A 11 18.42 -37.10 -3.74
C LYS A 11 17.70 -35.81 -3.33
N ASN A 12 17.56 -35.51 -2.03
CA ASN A 12 16.77 -34.36 -1.53
C ASN A 12 17.63 -33.23 -0.94
N LYS A 13 18.89 -33.11 -1.36
CA LYS A 13 19.88 -32.21 -0.74
C LYS A 13 20.02 -30.89 -1.50
N ILE A 14 19.22 -29.90 -1.09
CA ILE A 14 19.23 -28.55 -1.65
C ILE A 14 20.35 -27.72 -1.01
N LYS A 15 21.08 -26.94 -1.82
CA LYS A 15 22.08 -25.97 -1.35
C LYS A 15 21.52 -24.55 -1.45
N GLY A 16 21.82 -23.72 -0.46
CA GLY A 16 21.59 -22.27 -0.48
C GLY A 16 22.86 -21.53 -0.07
N VAL A 17 23.27 -20.53 -0.84
CA VAL A 17 24.31 -19.59 -0.43
C VAL A 17 23.63 -18.39 0.19
N TYR A 18 24.05 -18.01 1.40
CA TYR A 18 23.49 -16.88 2.14
C TYR A 18 24.53 -15.79 2.26
N LYS A 19 24.18 -14.58 1.79
CA LYS A 19 24.91 -13.36 2.12
C LYS A 19 24.45 -12.91 3.51
N LEU A 20 25.40 -12.76 4.42
CA LEU A 20 25.19 -12.24 5.78
C LEU A 20 25.98 -10.95 5.97
N GLN A 21 25.29 -9.89 6.38
CA GLN A 21 25.92 -8.63 6.79
C GLN A 21 25.55 -8.33 8.25
N PHE A 22 26.50 -7.77 8.99
CA PHE A 22 26.43 -7.63 10.43
C PHE A 22 26.63 -6.18 10.84
N HIS A 23 25.79 -5.70 11.76
CA HIS A 23 26.02 -4.45 12.49
C HIS A 23 25.59 -4.64 13.94
N ALA A 24 26.39 -4.17 14.88
CA ALA A 24 26.09 -4.21 16.30
C ALA A 24 25.97 -2.78 16.86
N THR A 25 24.98 -2.57 17.71
CA THR A 25 24.62 -1.27 18.30
C THR A 25 24.57 -1.38 19.83
N GLN A 26 24.54 -0.22 20.51
CA GLN A 26 24.43 -0.11 21.98
C GLN A 26 25.61 -0.77 22.74
N LEU A 27 26.80 -0.80 22.13
CA LEU A 27 28.04 -1.34 22.69
C LEU A 27 28.73 -0.38 23.69
N ALA A 28 28.06 0.67 24.17
CA ALA A 28 28.64 1.69 25.05
C ALA A 28 29.12 1.17 26.42
N GLN A 29 28.71 -0.05 26.81
CA GLN A 29 29.13 -0.76 28.03
C GLN A 29 29.86 -2.08 27.72
N PHE A 30 30.42 -2.24 26.51
CA PHE A 30 31.11 -3.46 26.11
C PHE A 30 32.62 -3.37 26.40
N GLU A 31 33.10 -4.20 27.34
CA GLU A 31 34.47 -4.16 27.91
C GLU A 31 35.61 -4.55 26.94
N GLY A 32 35.34 -4.76 25.65
CA GLY A 32 36.33 -5.23 24.68
C GLY A 32 36.47 -4.34 23.45
N ASP A 33 37.68 -3.83 23.20
CA ASP A 33 38.05 -2.95 22.07
C ASP A 33 37.54 -3.37 20.68
N ALA A 34 37.29 -4.67 20.45
CA ALA A 34 36.97 -5.20 19.13
C ALA A 34 36.24 -6.55 19.16
N LEU A 35 35.23 -6.68 18.29
CA LEU A 35 34.39 -7.86 18.12
C LEU A 35 34.81 -8.71 16.91
N MET A 36 34.57 -10.02 16.98
CA MET A 36 34.72 -10.98 15.88
C MET A 36 33.55 -11.97 15.92
N ILE A 37 32.80 -12.10 14.84
CA ILE A 37 31.66 -13.01 14.77
C ILE A 37 32.13 -14.36 14.23
N SER A 38 31.73 -15.45 14.89
CA SER A 38 31.99 -16.83 14.45
C SER A 38 30.66 -17.58 14.35
N MET A 39 30.44 -18.25 13.22
CA MET A 39 29.26 -19.07 12.94
C MET A 39 29.62 -20.55 13.07
N ILE A 40 28.90 -21.29 13.93
CA ILE A 40 29.06 -22.74 14.10
C ILE A 40 27.76 -23.45 13.68
N PRO A 41 27.76 -24.32 12.66
CA PRO A 41 26.64 -25.22 12.40
C PRO A 41 26.52 -26.24 13.54
N ALA A 42 25.33 -26.43 14.10
CA ALA A 42 25.12 -27.28 15.26
C ALA A 42 25.50 -28.76 15.01
N ASP A 43 25.38 -29.25 13.78
CA ASP A 43 25.76 -30.61 13.37
C ASP A 43 27.27 -30.81 13.13
N VAL A 44 28.04 -29.73 13.01
CA VAL A 44 29.49 -29.78 12.74
C VAL A 44 30.30 -29.44 13.98
N GLY A 45 29.77 -28.60 14.88
CA GLY A 45 30.39 -28.22 16.15
C GLY A 45 31.67 -27.37 16.03
N LYS A 46 32.14 -27.10 14.80
CA LYS A 46 33.31 -26.28 14.50
C LYS A 46 32.90 -25.04 13.70
N PRO A 47 33.54 -23.88 13.87
CA PRO A 47 33.23 -22.69 13.08
C PRO A 47 33.47 -22.93 11.59
N THR A 48 32.47 -22.70 10.75
CA THR A 48 32.60 -22.75 9.27
C THR A 48 33.02 -21.41 8.71
N SER A 49 32.43 -20.33 9.21
CA SER A 49 32.76 -18.94 8.84
C SER A 49 33.07 -18.06 10.04
N LYS A 50 33.97 -17.10 9.84
CA LYS A 50 34.33 -16.06 10.81
C LYS A 50 34.44 -14.71 10.11
N SER A 51 33.95 -13.64 10.74
CA SER A 51 34.17 -12.28 10.28
C SER A 51 35.55 -11.76 10.71
N GLU A 52 35.98 -10.63 10.15
CA GLU A 52 37.18 -9.93 10.61
C GLU A 52 36.98 -9.27 11.99
N LYS A 53 38.08 -9.03 12.71
CA LYS A 53 38.05 -8.42 14.04
C LYS A 53 37.92 -6.90 13.93
N VAL A 54 36.71 -6.38 14.08
CA VAL A 54 36.37 -4.95 13.93
C VAL A 54 36.42 -4.25 15.28
N LYS A 55 37.09 -3.09 15.35
CA LYS A 55 37.11 -2.26 16.57
C LYS A 55 35.75 -1.60 16.83
N VAL A 56 35.36 -1.52 18.10
CA VAL A 56 34.19 -0.72 18.52
C VAL A 56 34.49 0.76 18.26
N ARG A 57 33.55 1.47 17.64
CA ARG A 57 33.58 2.92 17.48
C ARG A 57 32.22 3.49 17.86
N ASP A 58 32.21 4.46 18.77
CA ASP A 58 31.02 5.24 19.13
C ASP A 58 29.79 4.36 19.46
N GLY A 59 29.98 3.39 20.37
CA GLY A 59 28.93 2.45 20.76
C GLY A 59 28.46 1.47 19.67
N SER A 60 29.18 1.33 18.55
CA SER A 60 28.79 0.50 17.41
C SER A 60 29.94 -0.32 16.78
N CYS A 61 29.58 -1.35 16.02
CA CYS A 61 30.48 -2.07 15.10
C CYS A 61 29.75 -2.33 13.78
N HIS A 62 30.42 -2.11 12.65
CA HIS A 62 29.93 -2.50 11.33
C HIS A 62 30.95 -3.41 10.63
N TRP A 63 30.48 -4.51 10.04
CA TRP A 63 31.32 -5.37 9.21
C TRP A 63 31.07 -5.05 7.73
N GLU A 64 31.99 -4.28 7.15
CA GLU A 64 31.91 -3.83 5.75
C GLU A 64 31.88 -5.00 4.76
N LYS A 65 32.62 -6.09 5.06
CA LYS A 65 32.65 -7.31 4.26
C LYS A 65 31.53 -8.26 4.69
N PRO A 66 30.54 -8.56 3.81
CA PRO A 66 29.55 -9.59 4.08
C PRO A 66 30.18 -10.98 4.02
N LEU A 67 29.73 -11.88 4.90
CA LEU A 67 30.07 -13.31 4.84
C LEU A 67 29.13 -14.05 3.88
N PHE A 68 29.64 -15.10 3.24
CA PHE A 68 28.87 -15.97 2.34
C PHE A 68 28.91 -17.41 2.85
N GLU A 69 27.83 -17.87 3.49
CA GLU A 69 27.73 -19.22 4.05
C GLU A 69 26.97 -20.16 3.10
N THR A 70 27.52 -21.34 2.80
CA THR A 70 26.88 -22.34 1.93
C THR A 70 26.17 -23.41 2.76
N VAL A 71 24.89 -23.19 3.02
CA VAL A 71 24.05 -24.10 3.81
C VAL A 71 23.51 -25.23 2.95
N LYS A 72 23.50 -26.45 3.51
CA LYS A 72 22.95 -27.66 2.89
C LYS A 72 21.73 -28.10 3.69
N PHE A 73 20.57 -28.14 3.04
CA PHE A 73 19.31 -28.58 3.60
C PHE A 73 18.96 -29.99 3.09
N SER A 74 18.12 -30.70 3.82
CA SER A 74 17.43 -31.90 3.33
C SER A 74 15.93 -31.68 3.41
N GLN A 75 15.23 -31.84 2.29
CA GLN A 75 13.78 -31.69 2.21
C GLN A 75 13.10 -33.04 2.43
N ASP A 76 12.09 -33.11 3.32
CA ASP A 76 11.29 -34.32 3.51
C ASP A 76 10.43 -34.59 2.25
N PRO A 77 10.55 -35.76 1.60
CA PRO A 77 9.73 -36.09 0.43
C PRO A 77 8.23 -36.23 0.71
N LYS A 78 7.78 -36.33 1.98
CA LYS A 78 6.35 -36.43 2.31
C LYS A 78 5.70 -35.07 2.57
N THR A 79 6.33 -34.20 3.36
CA THR A 79 5.76 -32.89 3.75
C THR A 79 6.26 -31.72 2.91
N GLY A 80 7.33 -31.90 2.11
CA GLY A 80 7.96 -30.82 1.36
C GLY A 80 8.71 -29.79 2.22
N LYS A 81 8.73 -29.94 3.54
CA LYS A 81 9.44 -29.04 4.46
C LYS A 81 10.94 -29.33 4.48
N TYR A 82 11.73 -28.29 4.73
CA TYR A 82 13.17 -28.42 4.96
C TYR A 82 13.40 -28.81 6.43
N ASN A 83 14.27 -29.80 6.65
CA ASN A 83 14.69 -30.16 8.01
C ASN A 83 15.49 -29.02 8.64
N GLU A 84 15.29 -28.82 9.95
CA GLU A 84 15.93 -27.78 10.75
C GLU A 84 17.46 -27.75 10.57
N LYS A 85 18.01 -26.53 10.50
CA LYS A 85 19.43 -26.29 10.24
C LYS A 85 19.98 -25.15 11.09
N ILE A 86 20.15 -25.43 12.37
CA ILE A 86 20.63 -24.49 13.39
C ILE A 86 22.09 -24.07 13.17
N TYR A 87 22.34 -22.76 13.20
CA TYR A 87 23.67 -22.14 13.34
C TYR A 87 23.74 -21.31 14.63
N ASN A 88 24.82 -21.47 15.37
CA ASN A 88 25.09 -20.76 16.61
C ASN A 88 26.05 -19.59 16.35
N PHE A 89 25.63 -18.38 16.75
CA PHE A 89 26.44 -17.16 16.68
C PHE A 89 27.08 -16.90 18.05
N ILE A 90 28.39 -17.20 18.18
CA ILE A 90 29.07 -17.26 19.49
C ILE A 90 28.96 -15.94 20.28
N VAL A 91 29.06 -14.80 19.58
CA VAL A 91 29.03 -13.45 20.19
C VAL A 91 27.70 -13.17 20.89
N ALA A 92 26.58 -13.61 20.30
CA ALA A 92 25.25 -13.45 20.88
C ALA A 92 24.91 -14.56 21.90
N LYS A 93 25.54 -15.73 21.78
CA LYS A 93 25.07 -17.00 22.37
C LYS A 93 23.63 -17.34 21.95
N VAL A 94 23.31 -17.08 20.68
CA VAL A 94 21.99 -17.34 20.08
C VAL A 94 22.10 -18.28 18.88
N SER A 95 21.15 -19.22 18.81
CA SER A 95 20.89 -20.13 17.70
C SER A 95 19.93 -19.50 16.68
N VAL A 96 20.17 -19.73 15.39
CA VAL A 96 19.26 -19.37 14.29
C VAL A 96 19.08 -20.58 13.40
N ASP A 97 17.84 -21.00 13.18
CA ASP A 97 17.51 -21.99 12.15
C ASP A 97 17.54 -21.34 10.76
N PHE A 98 18.34 -21.90 9.85
CA PHE A 98 18.39 -21.48 8.46
C PHE A 98 17.31 -22.14 7.58
N ALA A 99 16.65 -23.22 8.03
CA ALA A 99 15.57 -23.87 7.27
C ALA A 99 14.34 -22.96 7.14
N SER A 100 14.03 -22.18 8.17
CA SER A 100 13.07 -21.08 8.18
C SER A 100 13.35 -20.00 7.12
N TYR A 101 14.60 -19.90 6.66
CA TYR A 101 15.04 -18.99 5.58
C TYR A 101 15.38 -19.72 4.27
N ALA A 102 15.03 -21.01 4.14
CA ALA A 102 15.33 -21.82 2.95
C ALA A 102 14.81 -21.17 1.66
N GLU A 103 13.62 -20.56 1.70
CA GLU A 103 12.95 -19.98 0.52
C GLU A 103 12.96 -18.44 0.52
N ALA A 104 13.58 -17.82 1.53
CA ALA A 104 13.64 -16.37 1.71
C ALA A 104 14.65 -15.70 0.76
N THR A 105 14.20 -15.36 -0.46
CA THR A 105 14.96 -14.57 -1.45
C THR A 105 15.03 -13.09 -1.11
N LYS A 106 14.05 -12.58 -0.35
CA LYS A 106 14.03 -11.21 0.20
C LYS A 106 14.97 -11.11 1.40
N LEU A 107 15.65 -9.95 1.52
CA LEU A 107 16.50 -9.63 2.67
C LEU A 107 15.69 -9.73 3.97
N SER A 108 16.05 -10.69 4.81
CA SER A 108 15.50 -10.91 6.15
C SER A 108 16.44 -10.27 7.17
N SER A 109 15.93 -9.65 8.23
CA SER A 109 16.75 -9.02 9.26
C SER A 109 16.39 -9.55 10.64
N LEU A 110 17.41 -10.05 11.36
CA LEU A 110 17.35 -10.50 12.74
C LEU A 110 18.01 -9.47 13.64
N SER A 111 17.52 -9.34 14.87
CA SER A 111 18.15 -8.55 15.93
C SER A 111 18.34 -9.46 17.14
N LEU A 112 19.59 -9.76 17.48
CA LEU A 112 19.98 -10.76 18.48
C LEU A 112 20.66 -10.05 19.67
N PRO A 113 20.13 -10.14 20.90
CA PRO A 113 20.77 -9.53 22.06
C PRO A 113 22.12 -10.20 22.36
N LEU A 114 23.12 -9.40 22.68
CA LEU A 114 24.45 -9.88 23.05
C LEU A 114 24.50 -10.16 24.55
N LYS A 115 24.57 -11.44 24.94
CA LYS A 115 24.66 -11.87 26.35
C LYS A 115 26.03 -11.58 26.98
N ASN A 116 26.31 -10.30 27.26
CA ASN A 116 27.21 -9.86 28.31
C ASN A 116 26.38 -9.25 29.48
N THR A 117 26.84 -9.39 30.72
CA THR A 117 25.96 -9.42 31.91
C THR A 117 25.32 -8.09 32.35
N ASN A 118 25.65 -6.95 31.72
CA ASN A 118 25.01 -5.65 31.98
C ASN A 118 24.61 -4.86 30.72
N SER A 119 25.01 -5.28 29.51
CA SER A 119 24.91 -4.44 28.32
C SER A 119 23.65 -4.70 27.48
N ALA A 120 22.90 -3.64 27.15
CA ALA A 120 21.77 -3.67 26.19
C ALA A 120 22.21 -3.84 24.71
N ALA A 121 23.40 -4.37 24.45
CA ALA A 121 23.99 -4.44 23.11
C ALA A 121 23.24 -5.42 22.19
N VAL A 122 22.97 -5.01 20.96
CA VAL A 122 22.22 -5.79 19.97
C VAL A 122 23.08 -6.04 18.73
N LEU A 123 23.19 -7.29 18.31
CA LEU A 123 23.75 -7.68 17.02
C LEU A 123 22.62 -7.87 16.00
N HIS A 124 22.55 -6.97 15.05
CA HIS A 124 21.67 -7.08 13.90
C HIS A 124 22.36 -7.87 12.79
N VAL A 125 21.65 -8.86 12.24
CA VAL A 125 22.13 -9.74 11.16
C VAL A 125 21.13 -9.66 10.01
N SER A 126 21.57 -9.21 8.84
CA SER A 126 20.74 -9.25 7.63
C SER A 126 21.14 -10.44 6.76
N LEU A 127 20.20 -11.34 6.50
CA LEU A 127 20.37 -12.58 5.74
C LEU A 127 19.65 -12.46 4.39
N GLN A 128 20.34 -12.82 3.31
CA GLN A 128 19.76 -12.91 1.97
C GLN A 128 20.20 -14.20 1.29
N ARG A 129 19.25 -15.04 0.86
CA ARG A 129 19.58 -16.17 -0.03
C ARG A 129 20.02 -15.60 -1.38
N VAL A 130 21.29 -15.79 -1.72
CA VAL A 130 21.83 -15.41 -3.03
C VAL A 130 21.32 -16.43 -4.05
N GLN A 131 20.39 -16.01 -4.89
CA GLN A 131 19.82 -16.87 -5.92
C GLN A 131 20.75 -16.91 -7.14
N GLY A 132 21.81 -17.72 -7.02
CA GLY A 132 22.67 -18.05 -8.14
C GLY A 132 21.87 -18.76 -9.24
N THR A 133 22.01 -18.29 -10.47
CA THR A 133 21.69 -19.08 -11.66
C THR A 133 22.47 -20.39 -11.61
N SER A 134 21.81 -21.51 -11.91
CA SER A 134 22.42 -22.85 -11.81
C SER A 134 23.37 -23.17 -12.97
N ASP A 135 24.35 -22.31 -13.22
CA ASP A 135 25.46 -22.59 -14.13
C ASP A 135 26.73 -21.80 -13.77
N GLN A 136 27.44 -22.30 -12.75
CA GLN A 136 28.90 -22.26 -12.73
C GLN A 136 29.46 -23.35 -11.82
N ARG A 137 30.52 -24.01 -12.30
CA ARG A 137 31.33 -24.96 -11.54
C ARG A 137 32.44 -24.21 -10.80
N ASP A 138 32.80 -24.72 -9.63
CA ASP A 138 34.07 -24.53 -8.92
C ASP A 138 34.62 -23.10 -8.79
N ILE A 139 34.34 -22.44 -7.66
CA ILE A 139 35.29 -21.49 -7.08
C ILE A 139 36.21 -22.28 -6.14
N HIS A 140 37.33 -22.75 -6.70
CA HIS A 140 38.48 -23.17 -5.91
C HIS A 140 39.27 -21.93 -5.42
N HIS A 141 40.14 -22.09 -4.42
CA HIS A 141 40.78 -20.95 -3.73
C HIS A 141 41.48 -19.91 -4.63
N GLU A 142 41.19 -18.65 -4.28
CA GLU A 142 42.08 -17.49 -4.32
C GLU A 142 43.58 -17.81 -4.51
N ARG A 143 44.08 -17.71 -5.75
CA ARG A 143 45.51 -17.63 -6.05
C ARG A 143 45.77 -16.96 -7.41
N SER A 144 46.63 -15.94 -7.40
CA SER A 144 47.29 -15.34 -8.58
C SER A 144 46.41 -14.61 -9.61
N LEU A 145 45.95 -13.40 -9.27
CA LEU A 145 45.67 -12.38 -10.29
C LEU A 145 46.99 -11.80 -10.83
N ARG A 146 47.45 -12.29 -11.99
CA ARG A 146 48.49 -11.62 -12.80
C ARG A 146 48.39 -12.06 -14.26
N SER A 147 48.69 -11.13 -15.18
CA SER A 147 48.70 -11.34 -16.64
C SER A 147 47.28 -11.50 -17.25
N HIS A 148 46.91 -10.89 -18.38
CA HIS A 148 47.55 -9.86 -19.22
C HIS A 148 46.48 -8.90 -19.79
N PHE A 149 46.91 -7.71 -20.26
CA PHE A 149 46.10 -6.87 -21.15
C PHE A 149 46.02 -7.47 -22.56
N GLY A 150 44.92 -7.23 -23.29
CA GLY A 150 44.77 -7.56 -24.71
C GLY A 150 43.60 -6.79 -25.34
N ASN A 151 43.84 -6.14 -26.49
CA ASN A 151 42.86 -5.33 -27.24
C ASN A 151 42.36 -6.06 -28.49
N GLY A 152 41.23 -5.58 -29.02
CA GLY A 152 40.81 -5.77 -30.42
C GLY A 152 39.81 -6.91 -30.68
N ASP A 153 38.98 -6.86 -31.73
CA ASP A 153 38.64 -5.71 -32.59
C ASP A 153 37.32 -5.97 -33.36
N LEU A 154 36.98 -5.15 -34.37
CA LEU A 154 35.92 -5.32 -35.39
C LEU A 154 35.88 -6.76 -36.02
N GLU A 155 34.84 -7.27 -36.68
CA GLU A 155 34.04 -6.65 -37.77
C GLU A 155 32.81 -7.50 -38.21
N GLY A 156 31.78 -6.87 -38.82
CA GLY A 156 30.82 -7.51 -39.74
C GLY A 156 29.67 -8.37 -39.16
N ASN A 157 28.58 -8.67 -39.89
CA ASN A 157 28.10 -8.13 -41.17
C ASN A 157 26.55 -8.28 -41.32
N ILE A 158 25.96 -7.67 -42.36
CA ILE A 158 24.53 -7.51 -42.67
C ILE A 158 23.98 -8.69 -43.51
N LYS A 159 22.73 -9.16 -43.28
CA LYS A 159 21.68 -9.33 -44.34
C LYS A 159 20.27 -9.78 -43.88
N GLU A 160 19.25 -9.11 -44.44
CA GLU A 160 17.94 -9.57 -44.99
C GLU A 160 17.04 -10.69 -44.38
N ASN A 161 15.73 -10.41 -44.33
CA ASN A 161 14.62 -11.37 -44.40
C ASN A 161 14.32 -11.75 -45.88
N PRO A 162 13.57 -12.84 -46.18
CA PRO A 162 12.16 -12.62 -46.55
C PRO A 162 11.15 -13.74 -46.15
N THR A 163 9.89 -13.43 -46.48
CA THR A 163 8.59 -14.12 -46.26
C THR A 163 8.37 -15.42 -47.03
N GLU A 164 7.55 -16.34 -46.47
CA GLU A 164 6.48 -17.18 -47.09
C GLU A 164 5.86 -18.03 -45.94
N ASP A 165 4.58 -18.42 -45.82
CA ASP A 165 3.25 -18.20 -46.41
C ASP A 165 2.53 -19.56 -46.57
N TYR A 166 1.51 -19.82 -45.76
CA TYR A 166 0.40 -20.73 -46.07
C TYR A 166 -0.82 -20.44 -45.19
N ALA A 167 -2.02 -20.76 -45.69
CA ALA A 167 -3.26 -20.08 -45.30
C ALA A 167 -4.48 -20.99 -45.08
N LEU A 168 -5.52 -20.35 -44.53
CA LEU A 168 -6.96 -20.62 -44.68
C LEU A 168 -7.58 -21.85 -43.96
N GLY A 169 -8.69 -21.60 -43.27
CA GLY A 169 -9.57 -22.61 -42.67
C GLY A 169 -10.78 -21.97 -41.98
N ASN A 170 -11.83 -21.65 -42.73
CA ASN A 170 -13.12 -21.18 -42.22
C ASN A 170 -13.95 -22.39 -41.69
N ASP A 171 -15.01 -22.27 -40.88
CA ASP A 171 -16.29 -21.67 -41.28
C ASP A 171 -17.30 -21.39 -40.14
N ILE A 172 -18.02 -20.26 -40.32
CA ILE A 172 -19.48 -20.04 -40.14
C ILE A 172 -20.17 -19.99 -38.74
N SER A 173 -20.85 -18.84 -38.57
CA SER A 173 -22.11 -18.54 -37.82
C SER A 173 -22.10 -18.12 -36.34
N ARG A 174 -23.01 -17.24 -35.89
CA ARG A 174 -23.73 -16.07 -36.50
C ARG A 174 -24.59 -15.40 -35.41
N ASP A 175 -24.20 -14.19 -35.00
CA ASP A 175 -24.97 -12.96 -34.67
C ASP A 175 -26.39 -12.95 -34.03
N TYR A 176 -26.68 -11.76 -33.47
CA TYR A 176 -27.96 -11.21 -32.99
C TYR A 176 -28.45 -11.69 -31.59
N GLN A 177 -29.03 -10.91 -30.66
CA GLN A 177 -29.26 -9.47 -30.38
C GLN A 177 -30.68 -9.31 -29.78
N ALA A 178 -30.87 -8.38 -28.82
CA ALA A 178 -32.14 -7.85 -28.27
C ALA A 178 -32.91 -8.63 -27.17
N SER A 179 -32.67 -8.23 -25.91
CA SER A 179 -33.65 -7.60 -24.99
C SER A 179 -35.13 -8.05 -24.94
N VAL A 180 -35.48 -8.84 -23.90
CA VAL A 180 -36.75 -8.86 -23.11
C VAL A 180 -36.37 -9.42 -21.70
N GLY A 181 -36.97 -9.09 -20.54
CA GLY A 181 -37.99 -8.11 -20.18
C GLY A 181 -38.91 -8.60 -19.03
N SER A 182 -39.03 -7.80 -17.95
CA SER A 182 -40.05 -7.84 -16.86
C SER A 182 -40.06 -8.96 -15.80
N ASP A 183 -39.82 -8.52 -14.56
CA ASP A 183 -40.49 -8.80 -13.27
C ASP A 183 -41.51 -9.96 -13.11
N ILE A 184 -41.31 -10.76 -12.05
CA ILE A 184 -42.37 -11.26 -11.14
C ILE A 184 -41.90 -11.05 -9.69
N MET A 185 -42.84 -10.84 -8.76
CA MET A 185 -42.64 -10.35 -7.37
C MET A 185 -43.24 -11.32 -6.32
N LEU A 186 -43.03 -11.06 -5.02
CA LEU A 186 -43.71 -11.66 -3.84
C LEU A 186 -43.24 -13.08 -3.44
N LEU A 187 -43.18 -13.54 -2.17
CA LEU A 187 -43.27 -13.00 -0.78
C LEU A 187 -42.43 -13.98 0.10
N SER A 188 -41.53 -13.58 1.02
CA SER A 188 -41.72 -13.04 2.39
C SER A 188 -42.01 -14.08 3.51
N SER A 189 -41.71 -13.67 4.75
CA SER A 189 -42.00 -14.29 6.06
C SER A 189 -41.08 -15.42 6.56
N ASP A 190 -40.67 -15.45 7.84
CA ASP A 190 -40.69 -14.36 8.84
C ASP A 190 -39.67 -14.50 10.00
N SER A 191 -39.63 -13.45 10.81
CA SER A 191 -38.68 -13.17 11.90
C SER A 191 -38.74 -14.13 13.10
N SER A 192 -37.60 -14.37 13.74
CA SER A 192 -37.54 -14.53 15.21
C SER A 192 -36.18 -14.05 15.77
N SER A 193 -36.17 -13.69 17.06
CA SER A 193 -35.08 -12.93 17.71
C SER A 193 -34.20 -13.77 18.63
N GLY A 194 -32.90 -13.46 18.71
CA GLY A 194 -31.96 -14.04 19.69
C GLY A 194 -30.85 -13.04 20.08
N LEU A 195 -30.41 -13.10 21.33
CA LEU A 195 -29.49 -12.13 21.96
C LEU A 195 -28.08 -12.71 22.20
N ASN A 196 -27.14 -11.80 22.50
CA ASN A 196 -25.80 -12.00 23.10
C ASN A 196 -24.60 -12.26 22.18
N THR A 197 -23.57 -11.41 22.37
CA THR A 197 -22.17 -11.66 22.02
C THR A 197 -21.48 -12.53 23.08
N PRO A 198 -20.32 -13.14 22.78
CA PRO A 198 -19.10 -12.57 23.38
C PRO A 198 -17.89 -12.40 22.42
N ARG A 199 -16.91 -11.68 22.94
CA ARG A 199 -15.64 -11.19 22.37
C ARG A 199 -14.49 -12.17 22.62
N GLU A 200 -13.66 -12.46 21.61
CA GLU A 200 -12.23 -12.86 21.65
C GLU A 200 -11.68 -12.88 20.20
N HIS A 201 -10.40 -12.73 19.85
CA HIS A 201 -9.27 -11.92 20.35
C HIS A 201 -8.29 -11.75 19.15
N GLU A 202 -7.36 -10.78 19.15
CA GLU A 202 -6.39 -10.61 18.04
C GLU A 202 -5.27 -11.68 18.03
N PRO A 203 -4.45 -11.73 16.97
CA PRO A 203 -3.11 -11.15 17.19
C PRO A 203 -2.58 -10.25 16.05
N LYS A 204 -2.16 -9.03 16.40
CA LYS A 204 -1.15 -8.27 15.65
C LYS A 204 0.16 -8.26 16.43
N ASN A 205 1.28 -8.55 15.75
CA ASN A 205 2.60 -8.29 16.32
C ASN A 205 3.11 -6.90 15.90
N ALA A 206 3.83 -6.25 16.82
CA ALA A 206 4.10 -4.82 16.80
C ALA A 206 4.94 -4.33 15.60
N LYS A 207 4.75 -3.05 15.26
CA LYS A 207 5.81 -2.24 14.66
C LYS A 207 6.09 -1.04 15.58
N LEU A 208 7.28 -1.01 16.15
CA LEU A 208 7.76 0.10 16.96
C LEU A 208 8.10 1.31 16.07
N THR A 209 7.80 2.52 16.54
CA THR A 209 8.56 3.74 16.21
C THR A 209 8.43 4.67 17.42
N GLN A 210 9.55 5.19 17.90
CA GLN A 210 9.62 6.15 19.00
C GLN A 210 10.44 7.36 18.53
N GLU A 211 10.04 8.54 18.98
CA GLU A 211 10.74 9.80 18.74
C GLU A 211 12.02 9.88 19.65
N SER A 212 12.93 10.84 19.55
CA SER A 212 12.83 12.21 19.04
C SER A 212 14.21 12.83 18.76
N SER A 213 14.23 13.93 18.00
CA SER A 213 15.01 15.15 18.32
C SER A 213 14.83 16.20 17.21
N VAL A 214 15.05 17.48 17.53
CA VAL A 214 14.69 18.61 16.66
C VAL A 214 15.91 19.32 16.10
N THR A 215 16.01 19.37 14.77
CA THR A 215 16.70 20.43 14.03
C THR A 215 15.78 20.91 12.90
N LYS A 216 15.67 22.23 12.72
CA LYS A 216 14.76 22.84 11.73
C LYS A 216 15.51 23.14 10.44
N ASP A 217 15.23 22.37 9.38
CA ASP A 217 15.55 22.75 8.01
C ASP A 217 14.32 22.65 7.11
N LYS A 218 14.12 23.65 6.25
CA LYS A 218 13.00 23.73 5.30
C LYS A 218 13.49 23.46 3.87
N PRO A 219 13.04 22.38 3.20
CA PRO A 219 13.11 22.29 1.75
C PRO A 219 12.13 23.29 1.10
N SER A 220 12.54 23.91 0.00
CA SER A 220 11.78 24.97 -0.67
C SER A 220 10.58 24.47 -1.48
N GLN A 221 9.44 25.14 -1.31
CA GLN A 221 8.26 25.01 -2.16
C GLN A 221 8.56 25.54 -3.59
N TRP A 222 8.32 24.72 -4.61
CA TRP A 222 8.52 25.09 -6.01
C TRP A 222 7.38 25.95 -6.56
N ASN A 223 7.45 27.26 -6.32
CA ASN A 223 6.58 28.23 -7.00
C ASN A 223 7.20 28.65 -8.34
N TRP A 224 6.49 28.42 -9.45
CA TRP A 224 6.86 28.91 -10.78
C TRP A 224 6.00 30.13 -11.17
N LEU A 225 6.58 31.04 -11.97
CA LEU A 225 5.96 32.20 -12.63
C LEU A 225 5.55 33.39 -11.72
N ASN A 226 6.42 34.40 -11.60
CA ASN A 226 6.08 35.83 -11.77
C ASN A 226 7.29 36.79 -11.58
N VAL A 227 7.94 37.17 -12.68
CA VAL A 227 8.68 38.44 -12.93
C VAL A 227 8.62 38.61 -14.47
N SER A 228 7.97 39.60 -15.11
CA SER A 228 7.96 41.07 -14.99
C SER A 228 9.11 41.77 -15.77
N ASP A 229 8.78 42.87 -16.43
CA ASP A 229 9.57 43.49 -17.51
C ASP A 229 10.85 44.24 -17.09
N PRO A 230 11.83 44.43 -18.01
CA PRO A 230 13.20 44.80 -17.65
C PRO A 230 13.49 46.31 -17.63
N LYS A 231 14.21 46.78 -16.60
CA LYS A 231 15.01 48.03 -16.61
C LYS A 231 16.16 47.99 -15.59
N LEU A 232 17.42 48.10 -16.04
CA LEU A 232 18.41 49.05 -15.49
C LEU A 232 19.70 49.14 -16.36
N SER A 233 20.48 50.21 -16.11
CA SER A 233 21.90 50.49 -16.39
C SER A 233 22.72 49.42 -17.14
N THR A 234 23.41 49.68 -18.25
CA THR A 234 24.40 50.75 -18.60
C THR A 234 25.78 50.52 -17.97
N ASP A 235 26.78 50.36 -18.85
CA ASP A 235 28.25 50.23 -18.74
C ASP A 235 28.81 49.00 -17.96
N ASP A 236 29.97 48.41 -18.29
CA ASP A 236 31.10 48.88 -19.14
C ASP A 236 31.74 47.73 -20.00
N SER A 237 32.69 48.09 -20.88
CA SER A 237 33.60 47.30 -21.74
C SER A 237 34.22 46.02 -21.13
N SER A 238 34.72 45.01 -21.87
CA SER A 238 34.69 44.52 -23.28
C SER A 238 35.34 43.08 -23.28
N THR A 239 35.78 42.33 -24.31
CA THR A 239 36.19 42.49 -25.74
C THR A 239 35.97 41.17 -26.54
N SER A 240 36.15 41.21 -27.87
CA SER A 240 36.52 40.13 -28.85
C SER A 240 36.50 38.65 -28.41
N THR A 241 36.00 37.70 -29.23
CA THR A 241 36.52 37.40 -30.58
C THR A 241 35.49 36.68 -31.48
N LEU A 242 35.66 36.77 -32.80
CA LEU A 242 34.78 36.25 -33.86
C LEU A 242 34.84 34.71 -34.03
N GLY A 243 33.76 34.10 -34.53
CA GLY A 243 33.71 32.68 -34.92
C GLY A 243 32.34 32.27 -35.49
N GLU A 244 32.15 32.42 -36.80
CA GLU A 244 30.92 32.07 -37.51
C GLU A 244 30.85 30.59 -37.89
N THR A 245 29.67 29.96 -37.83
CA THR A 245 28.99 29.29 -38.99
C THR A 245 27.71 28.56 -38.58
N SER A 246 26.85 28.27 -39.57
CA SER A 246 25.64 27.44 -39.51
C SER A 246 24.40 28.05 -38.83
N GLU A 247 23.55 28.68 -39.64
CA GLU A 247 22.18 29.06 -39.27
C GLU A 247 21.25 27.83 -39.24
N GLU A 248 21.18 27.10 -38.13
CA GLU A 248 20.01 26.27 -37.85
C GLU A 248 18.89 27.12 -37.22
N SER A 249 17.69 27.07 -37.80
CA SER A 249 16.56 27.84 -37.29
C SER A 249 16.20 27.40 -35.86
N PRO A 250 15.87 28.33 -34.93
CA PRO A 250 15.53 27.98 -33.55
C PRO A 250 14.29 27.08 -33.44
N SER A 251 13.46 27.04 -34.49
CA SER A 251 12.37 26.08 -34.68
C SER A 251 12.82 24.62 -34.76
N ASP A 252 13.90 24.29 -35.49
CA ASP A 252 14.28 22.88 -35.69
C ASP A 252 14.90 22.29 -34.42
N ALA A 253 15.80 23.03 -33.75
CA ALA A 253 16.32 22.65 -32.44
C ALA A 253 15.20 22.40 -31.40
N MET A 254 14.12 23.19 -31.46
CA MET A 254 12.93 22.98 -30.61
C MET A 254 12.12 21.74 -31.03
N ILE A 255 12.01 21.45 -32.33
CA ILE A 255 11.36 20.24 -32.87
C ILE A 255 12.14 18.98 -32.49
N GLN A 256 13.47 18.97 -32.61
CA GLN A 256 14.31 17.84 -32.18
C GLN A 256 14.21 17.61 -30.66
N ASN A 257 14.19 18.68 -29.85
CA ASN A 257 13.99 18.58 -28.40
C ASN A 257 12.63 17.96 -28.06
N LEU A 258 11.55 18.44 -28.70
CA LEU A 258 10.21 17.87 -28.56
C LEU A 258 10.15 16.40 -28.99
N LYS A 259 10.82 16.03 -30.09
CA LYS A 259 10.92 14.64 -30.57
C LYS A 259 11.62 13.74 -29.55
N VAL A 260 12.77 14.14 -29.02
CA VAL A 260 13.48 13.41 -27.96
C VAL A 260 12.62 13.27 -26.70
N LYS A 261 11.86 14.31 -26.34
CA LYS A 261 10.94 14.29 -25.20
C LYS A 261 9.74 13.36 -25.43
N VAL A 262 9.20 13.30 -26.66
CA VAL A 262 8.15 12.34 -27.05
C VAL A 262 8.70 10.91 -26.98
N GLU A 263 9.90 10.64 -27.52
CA GLU A 263 10.52 9.32 -27.40
C GLU A 263 10.77 8.91 -25.94
N ALA A 264 11.21 9.83 -25.08
CA ALA A 264 11.39 9.58 -23.65
C ALA A 264 10.06 9.24 -22.95
N LEU A 265 8.99 9.98 -23.24
CA LEU A 265 7.64 9.70 -22.73
C LEU A 265 7.09 8.38 -23.27
N THR A 266 7.34 8.03 -24.53
CA THR A 266 6.97 6.73 -25.10
C THR A 266 7.70 5.58 -24.40
N ARG A 267 9.01 5.73 -24.13
CA ARG A 267 9.78 4.74 -23.35
C ARG A 267 9.22 4.61 -21.92
N GLN A 268 8.87 5.71 -21.26
CA GLN A 268 8.25 5.71 -19.92
C GLN A 268 6.86 5.04 -19.90
N ALA A 269 6.02 5.28 -20.92
CA ALA A 269 4.72 4.65 -21.05
C ALA A 269 4.85 3.11 -21.22
N ASN A 270 5.81 2.66 -22.02
CA ASN A 270 6.09 1.23 -22.22
C ASN A 270 6.56 0.55 -20.92
N VAL A 271 7.40 1.21 -20.11
CA VAL A 271 7.78 0.72 -18.77
C VAL A 271 6.55 0.64 -17.84
N SER A 272 5.71 1.67 -17.86
CA SER A 272 4.49 1.73 -17.03
C SER A 272 3.49 0.61 -17.35
N GLU A 273 3.32 0.24 -18.63
CA GLU A 273 2.47 -0.89 -19.03
C GLU A 273 3.09 -2.25 -18.65
N LEU A 274 4.42 -2.40 -18.69
CA LEU A 274 5.10 -3.62 -18.18
C LEU A 274 4.94 -3.77 -16.65
N GLU A 275 4.98 -2.68 -15.91
CA GLU A 275 4.67 -2.65 -14.47
C GLU A 275 3.20 -3.00 -14.22
N LEU A 276 2.25 -2.41 -14.97
CA LEU A 276 0.82 -2.76 -14.89
C LEU A 276 0.56 -4.23 -15.24
N GLN A 277 1.22 -4.81 -16.25
CA GLN A 277 1.12 -6.24 -16.55
C GLN A 277 1.68 -7.11 -15.43
N THR A 278 2.74 -6.66 -14.76
CA THR A 278 3.32 -7.36 -13.61
C THR A 278 2.40 -7.32 -12.40
N LEU A 279 1.77 -6.16 -12.12
CA LEU A 279 0.75 -6.00 -11.09
C LEU A 279 -0.51 -6.82 -11.39
N ARG A 280 -1.02 -6.80 -12.63
CA ARG A 280 -2.13 -7.66 -13.08
C ARG A 280 -1.82 -9.15 -12.84
N LYS A 281 -0.62 -9.62 -13.22
CA LYS A 281 -0.16 -11.00 -12.97
C LYS A 281 -0.04 -11.32 -11.47
N GLN A 282 0.35 -10.35 -10.65
CA GLN A 282 0.45 -10.52 -9.20
C GLN A 282 -0.93 -10.58 -8.54
N ILE A 283 -1.88 -9.72 -8.94
CA ILE A 283 -3.28 -9.75 -8.48
C ILE A 283 -3.92 -11.11 -8.76
N VAL A 284 -3.77 -11.66 -9.98
CA VAL A 284 -4.31 -12.99 -10.33
C VAL A 284 -3.70 -14.10 -9.46
N LYS A 285 -2.41 -14.01 -9.09
CA LYS A 285 -1.77 -14.98 -8.17
C LYS A 285 -2.31 -14.87 -6.74
N GLU A 286 -2.46 -13.66 -6.21
CA GLU A 286 -3.02 -13.48 -4.86
C GLU A 286 -4.52 -13.79 -4.80
N MET A 287 -5.30 -13.51 -5.85
CA MET A 287 -6.69 -13.97 -5.97
C MET A 287 -6.78 -15.50 -5.95
N LYS A 288 -5.90 -16.20 -6.68
CA LYS A 288 -5.86 -17.67 -6.66
C LYS A 288 -5.50 -18.20 -5.26
N LYS A 289 -4.46 -17.66 -4.61
CA LYS A 289 -4.13 -18.00 -3.21
C LYS A 289 -5.31 -17.75 -2.27
N GLY A 290 -6.04 -16.65 -2.43
CA GLY A 290 -7.24 -16.35 -1.65
C GLY A 290 -8.34 -17.37 -1.85
N GLN A 291 -8.56 -17.85 -3.08
CA GLN A 291 -9.47 -18.97 -3.38
C GLN A 291 -8.97 -20.31 -2.81
N ASP A 292 -7.67 -20.56 -2.84
CA ASP A 292 -7.07 -21.78 -2.28
C ASP A 292 -7.23 -21.80 -0.74
N LEU A 293 -6.87 -20.71 -0.06
CA LEU A 293 -7.10 -20.52 1.38
C LEU A 293 -8.59 -20.54 1.75
N SER A 294 -9.48 -19.97 0.92
CA SER A 294 -10.91 -20.01 1.17
C SER A 294 -11.50 -21.43 1.09
N ARG A 295 -10.86 -22.35 0.34
CA ARG A 295 -11.24 -23.77 0.31
C ARG A 295 -10.68 -24.51 1.53
N GLU A 296 -9.44 -24.22 1.93
CA GLU A 296 -8.84 -24.76 3.17
C GLU A 296 -9.64 -24.32 4.41
N VAL A 297 -10.11 -23.08 4.47
CA VAL A 297 -10.99 -22.58 5.54
C VAL A 297 -12.39 -23.23 5.49
N ALA A 298 -12.84 -23.74 4.34
CA ALA A 298 -14.08 -24.52 4.26
C ALA A 298 -13.88 -25.93 4.82
N THR A 299 -12.84 -26.66 4.37
CA THR A 299 -12.53 -28.02 4.85
C THR A 299 -12.21 -28.03 6.35
N LEU A 300 -11.46 -27.04 6.85
CA LEU A 300 -11.19 -26.90 8.29
C LEU A 300 -12.45 -26.58 9.13
N LYS A 301 -13.48 -25.96 8.53
CA LYS A 301 -14.78 -25.77 9.20
C LYS A 301 -15.58 -27.07 9.23
N GLU A 302 -15.55 -27.85 8.15
CA GLU A 302 -16.18 -29.17 8.07
C GLU A 302 -15.53 -30.15 9.07
N GLU A 303 -14.19 -30.20 9.14
CA GLU A 303 -13.44 -30.94 10.14
C GLU A 303 -13.76 -30.49 11.58
N ARG A 304 -13.86 -29.18 11.83
CA ARG A 304 -14.25 -28.63 13.15
C ARG A 304 -15.67 -29.06 13.55
N ILE A 305 -16.60 -29.14 12.60
CA ILE A 305 -17.97 -29.62 12.86
C ILE A 305 -17.93 -31.12 13.17
N ALA A 306 -17.28 -31.93 12.34
CA ALA A 306 -17.14 -33.37 12.59
C ALA A 306 -16.49 -33.69 13.95
N LEU A 307 -15.44 -32.98 14.33
CA LEU A 307 -14.79 -33.12 15.64
C LEU A 307 -15.67 -32.66 16.81
N LYS A 308 -16.50 -31.63 16.61
CA LYS A 308 -17.49 -31.20 17.63
C LYS A 308 -18.57 -32.26 17.81
N ASP A 309 -19.07 -32.82 16.72
CA ASP A 309 -20.10 -33.87 16.75
C ASP A 309 -19.55 -35.17 17.37
N GLU A 310 -18.29 -35.50 17.11
CA GLU A 310 -17.57 -36.59 17.79
C GLU A 310 -17.39 -36.32 19.29
N CYS A 311 -17.03 -35.10 19.69
CA CYS A 311 -16.94 -34.71 21.10
C CYS A 311 -18.32 -34.72 21.82
N GLU A 312 -19.39 -34.35 21.14
CA GLU A 312 -20.75 -34.42 21.69
C GLU A 312 -21.23 -35.86 21.81
N LYS A 313 -20.91 -36.72 20.84
CA LYS A 313 -21.12 -38.17 20.95
C LYS A 313 -20.35 -38.77 22.13
N LEU A 314 -19.06 -38.46 22.27
CA LEU A 314 -18.23 -38.95 23.37
C LEU A 314 -18.74 -38.50 24.74
N LYS A 315 -19.27 -37.28 24.88
CA LYS A 315 -19.93 -36.82 26.11
C LYS A 315 -21.20 -37.61 26.45
N VAL A 316 -22.02 -37.96 25.44
CA VAL A 316 -23.20 -38.82 25.65
C VAL A 316 -22.77 -40.24 26.06
N GLU A 317 -21.66 -40.73 25.52
CA GLU A 317 -21.08 -42.04 25.85
C GLU A 317 -20.46 -42.05 27.27
N GLU A 318 -19.78 -40.98 27.68
CA GLU A 318 -19.25 -40.73 29.02
C GLU A 318 -20.35 -40.65 30.09
N VAL A 319 -21.42 -39.89 29.83
CA VAL A 319 -22.61 -39.83 30.69
C VAL A 319 -23.26 -41.20 30.84
N LYS A 320 -23.25 -42.02 29.78
CA LYS A 320 -23.79 -43.38 29.80
C LYS A 320 -22.90 -44.38 30.56
N VAL A 321 -21.58 -44.19 30.56
CA VAL A 321 -20.63 -44.98 31.38
C VAL A 321 -20.80 -44.63 32.86
N ASN A 322 -20.85 -43.34 33.22
CA ASN A 322 -21.12 -42.91 34.60
C ASN A 322 -22.49 -43.39 35.09
N GLY A 323 -23.51 -43.37 34.22
CA GLY A 323 -24.85 -43.88 34.53
C GLY A 323 -24.93 -45.38 34.85
N MET A 324 -23.90 -46.18 34.52
CA MET A 324 -23.85 -47.61 34.84
C MET A 324 -23.05 -47.95 36.10
N LEU A 325 -22.38 -46.97 36.72
CA LEU A 325 -21.65 -47.12 37.99
C LEU A 325 -22.44 -46.62 39.23
N LEU A 326 -23.66 -46.12 39.03
CA LEU A 326 -24.41 -45.32 40.01
C LEU A 326 -25.68 -46.02 40.58
N ILE A 327 -25.75 -47.35 40.49
CA ILE A 327 -26.97 -48.14 40.81
C ILE A 327 -26.93 -48.78 42.20
N ASP A 328 -25.75 -48.99 42.82
CA ASP A 328 -25.59 -49.83 44.03
C ASP A 328 -24.85 -49.14 45.20
N GLN A 329 -24.84 -47.81 45.25
CA GLN A 329 -24.44 -47.08 46.46
C GLN A 329 -25.29 -45.82 46.63
N GLY A 330 -25.83 -45.64 47.84
CA GLY A 330 -26.78 -44.57 48.16
C GLY A 330 -26.15 -43.18 48.26
N ASP A 331 -26.96 -42.19 48.62
CA ASP A 331 -26.56 -40.79 48.77
C ASP A 331 -25.25 -40.66 49.59
N PRO A 332 -24.16 -40.08 49.02
CA PRO A 332 -22.92 -39.86 49.75
C PRO A 332 -23.07 -39.08 51.05
N TRP A 333 -24.11 -38.25 51.19
CA TRP A 333 -24.41 -37.55 52.45
C TRP A 333 -24.96 -38.48 53.53
N ALA A 334 -25.70 -39.54 53.16
CA ALA A 334 -26.17 -40.54 54.11
C ALA A 334 -25.00 -41.35 54.70
N LEU A 335 -24.04 -41.77 53.86
CA LEU A 335 -22.82 -42.46 54.33
C LEU A 335 -21.96 -41.57 55.24
N LEU A 336 -21.89 -40.26 54.96
CA LEU A 336 -21.19 -39.29 55.81
C LEU A 336 -21.87 -39.09 57.17
N ASP A 337 -23.20 -39.00 57.23
CA ASP A 337 -23.91 -38.87 58.51
C ASP A 337 -23.96 -40.22 59.28
N GLU A 338 -23.90 -41.37 58.61
CA GLU A 338 -23.76 -42.71 59.22
C GLU A 338 -22.40 -42.86 59.92
N LEU A 339 -21.29 -42.60 59.21
CA LEU A 339 -19.94 -42.55 59.79
C LEU A 339 -19.84 -41.53 60.94
N ARG A 340 -20.58 -40.43 60.86
CA ARG A 340 -20.65 -39.41 61.92
C ARG A 340 -21.45 -39.87 63.14
N GLN A 341 -22.45 -40.74 62.96
CA GLN A 341 -23.15 -41.39 64.08
C GLN A 341 -22.25 -42.44 64.74
N GLU A 342 -21.58 -43.32 63.98
CA GLU A 342 -20.62 -44.29 64.53
C GLU A 342 -19.52 -43.60 65.35
N LEU A 343 -18.91 -42.55 64.80
CA LEU A 343 -17.87 -41.76 65.49
C LEU A 343 -18.38 -41.08 66.78
N ASN A 344 -19.68 -40.86 66.94
CA ASN A 344 -20.24 -40.34 68.19
C ASN A 344 -20.55 -41.48 69.18
N LEU A 345 -21.08 -42.62 68.71
CA LEU A 345 -21.26 -43.81 69.53
C LEU A 345 -19.93 -44.33 70.10
N GLU A 346 -18.84 -44.28 69.34
CA GLU A 346 -17.51 -44.65 69.82
C GLU A 346 -16.96 -43.65 70.86
N LYS A 347 -17.23 -42.35 70.74
CA LYS A 347 -16.89 -41.36 71.78
C LYS A 347 -17.68 -41.59 73.06
N ASP A 348 -18.95 -41.94 72.97
CA ASP A 348 -19.80 -42.26 74.12
C ASP A 348 -19.40 -43.59 74.76
N LEU A 349 -18.96 -44.58 73.98
CA LEU A 349 -18.35 -45.80 74.52
C LEU A 349 -17.00 -45.51 75.20
N SER A 350 -16.16 -44.65 74.60
CA SER A 350 -14.88 -44.21 75.17
C SER A 350 -15.06 -43.43 76.48
N SER A 351 -16.10 -42.60 76.59
CA SER A 351 -16.40 -41.87 77.83
C SER A 351 -16.92 -42.82 78.92
N ASN A 352 -17.81 -43.76 78.59
CA ASN A 352 -18.30 -44.78 79.52
C ASN A 352 -17.18 -45.73 80.01
N LEU A 353 -16.28 -46.18 79.13
CA LEU A 353 -15.12 -46.98 79.52
C LEU A 353 -14.18 -46.22 80.46
N ARG A 354 -13.99 -44.91 80.22
CA ARG A 354 -13.18 -44.03 81.07
C ARG A 354 -13.82 -43.76 82.43
N LEU A 355 -15.14 -43.59 82.48
CA LEU A 355 -15.91 -43.51 83.72
C LEU A 355 -15.76 -44.80 84.53
N LYS A 356 -15.93 -45.96 83.88
CA LYS A 356 -15.81 -47.27 84.53
C LYS A 356 -14.38 -47.58 85.02
N LEU A 357 -13.36 -47.03 84.33
CA LEU A 357 -11.98 -47.06 84.80
C LEU A 357 -11.78 -46.17 86.04
N GLN A 358 -12.39 -44.97 86.06
CA GLN A 358 -12.38 -44.08 87.22
C GLN A 358 -13.06 -44.73 88.43
N GLU A 359 -14.27 -45.29 88.26
CA GLU A 359 -15.00 -46.02 89.31
C GLU A 359 -14.19 -47.19 89.89
N THR A 360 -13.50 -47.96 89.05
CA THR A 360 -12.65 -49.07 89.52
C THR A 360 -11.35 -48.60 90.19
N LEU A 361 -10.78 -47.46 89.79
CA LEU A 361 -9.65 -46.83 90.50
C LEU A 361 -10.08 -46.30 91.88
N GLU A 362 -11.25 -45.68 91.98
CA GLU A 362 -11.81 -45.18 93.25
C GLU A 362 -12.18 -46.34 94.19
N SER A 363 -12.82 -47.39 93.69
CA SER A 363 -13.11 -48.60 94.48
C SER A 363 -11.83 -49.34 94.92
N ASN A 364 -10.79 -49.37 94.08
CA ASN A 364 -9.48 -49.90 94.48
C ASN A 364 -8.81 -49.04 95.57
N ALA A 365 -8.97 -47.72 95.54
CA ALA A 365 -8.48 -46.83 96.60
C ALA A 365 -9.24 -47.05 97.93
N GLU A 366 -10.55 -47.25 97.88
CA GLU A 366 -11.36 -47.62 99.06
C GLU A 366 -10.94 -48.99 99.63
N LEU A 367 -10.67 -49.98 98.76
CA LEU A 367 -10.11 -51.28 99.15
C LEU A 367 -8.74 -51.16 99.82
N VAL A 368 -7.85 -50.30 99.31
CA VAL A 368 -6.53 -50.04 99.94
C VAL A 368 -6.71 -49.43 101.32
N LEU A 369 -7.60 -48.44 101.48
CA LEU A 369 -7.92 -47.84 102.79
C LEU A 369 -8.51 -48.86 103.77
N ALA A 370 -9.36 -49.78 103.31
CA ALA A 370 -9.87 -50.89 104.13
C ALA A 370 -8.77 -51.90 104.52
N LEU A 371 -7.77 -52.11 103.65
CA LEU A 371 -6.62 -52.99 103.89
C LEU A 371 -5.59 -52.35 104.84
N GLU A 372 -5.45 -51.03 104.85
CA GLU A 372 -4.69 -50.30 105.88
C GLU A 372 -5.43 -50.29 107.23
N MET A 373 -6.74 -50.02 107.24
CA MET A 373 -7.58 -50.06 108.45
C MET A 373 -7.55 -51.43 109.15
N SER A 374 -7.38 -52.52 108.40
CA SER A 374 -7.26 -53.89 108.95
C SER A 374 -5.84 -54.28 109.40
N LYS A 375 -4.79 -53.50 109.11
CA LYS A 375 -3.40 -53.76 109.56
C LYS A 375 -3.07 -53.23 110.96
N SER A 376 -4.06 -52.76 111.72
CA SER A 376 -3.84 -52.06 113.01
C SER A 376 -4.38 -52.79 114.26
N LYS A 377 -4.46 -54.14 114.29
CA LYS A 377 -4.99 -54.86 115.46
C LYS A 377 -4.40 -56.25 115.80
N SER A 378 -3.07 -56.33 115.94
CA SER A 378 -2.38 -57.53 116.48
C SER A 378 -1.14 -57.18 117.34
N LYS A 379 -1.35 -56.86 118.63
CA LYS A 379 -0.29 -56.72 119.65
C LYS A 379 -0.74 -57.17 121.04
N SER A 380 -0.43 -58.42 121.41
CA SER A 380 -0.44 -59.01 122.77
C SER A 380 -0.18 -60.51 122.62
N ALA A 381 0.77 -61.18 123.30
CA ALA A 381 1.84 -60.73 124.19
C ALA A 381 2.98 -61.78 124.21
N CYS A 382 3.99 -61.59 125.06
CA CYS A 382 4.96 -62.62 125.48
C CYS A 382 4.25 -63.69 126.36
N SER A 383 4.81 -64.84 126.76
CA SER A 383 6.20 -65.31 126.88
C SER A 383 6.28 -66.85 127.11
N LYS A 384 7.50 -67.42 127.18
CA LYS A 384 8.04 -68.43 128.15
C LYS A 384 7.08 -69.32 129.00
N SER A 385 7.43 -70.52 129.47
CA SER A 385 8.47 -71.55 129.19
C SER A 385 8.27 -72.69 130.22
N GLU A 386 8.95 -73.83 130.03
CA GLU A 386 9.21 -74.88 131.03
C GLU A 386 8.04 -75.77 131.55
N MET A 387 8.45 -76.99 131.94
CA MET A 387 7.73 -77.92 132.82
C MET A 387 8.23 -77.69 134.25
N ASP A 388 7.41 -77.99 135.27
CA ASP A 388 7.91 -78.54 136.53
C ASP A 388 6.81 -79.37 137.22
N ASP A 389 7.21 -80.18 138.22
CA ASP A 389 6.41 -81.24 138.85
C ASP A 389 5.60 -80.81 140.11
N ASP A 390 4.90 -81.80 140.68
CA ASP A 390 4.38 -81.92 142.06
C ASP A 390 3.27 -80.99 142.59
N GLU A 391 2.20 -81.63 143.11
CA GLU A 391 1.91 -81.68 144.56
C GLU A 391 1.01 -82.89 144.87
N GLU A 392 1.21 -83.57 146.01
CA GLU A 392 0.52 -84.81 146.36
C GLU A 392 -0.93 -84.62 146.84
N GLN A 393 -1.85 -85.56 146.53
CA GLN A 393 -2.80 -86.03 147.57
C GLN A 393 -3.53 -87.36 147.28
N ARG A 394 -3.30 -88.38 148.12
CA ARG A 394 -4.17 -89.55 148.42
C ARG A 394 -4.52 -90.50 147.25
N GLU A 395 -4.65 -91.82 147.44
CA GLU A 395 -4.66 -92.62 148.67
C GLU A 395 -4.11 -94.03 148.40
N LEU A 396 -3.03 -94.42 149.09
CA LEU A 396 -2.52 -95.80 149.12
C LEU A 396 -2.92 -96.43 150.45
N GLU A 397 -3.86 -97.39 150.42
CA GLU A 397 -3.95 -98.59 151.29
C GLU A 397 -5.39 -99.17 151.33
N ALA A 398 -5.63 -100.30 150.64
CA ALA A 398 -6.67 -101.27 151.01
C ALA A 398 -6.52 -102.63 150.29
N ILE A 399 -6.12 -103.68 151.04
CA ILE A 399 -6.62 -105.08 150.94
C ILE A 399 -6.54 -105.74 149.54
N VAL A 400 -5.46 -106.45 149.19
CA VAL A 400 -5.15 -107.86 149.57
C VAL A 400 -6.14 -108.93 149.04
N LYS A 401 -5.84 -109.53 147.86
CA LYS A 401 -5.74 -111.02 147.66
C LYS A 401 -5.44 -111.50 146.21
N GLU A 402 -4.29 -112.19 146.08
CA GLU A 402 -4.18 -113.61 145.68
C GLU A 402 -4.42 -114.08 144.21
N HIS A 403 -3.35 -114.67 143.62
CA HIS A 403 -3.31 -115.67 142.53
C HIS A 403 -3.81 -115.35 141.08
N ASN A 404 -2.88 -115.08 140.15
CA ASN A 404 -2.37 -116.05 139.12
C ASN A 404 -1.56 -115.40 137.97
N GLY A 405 -0.31 -115.01 138.25
CA GLY A 405 0.59 -114.29 137.33
C GLY A 405 1.18 -115.10 136.17
N ALA A 406 0.33 -115.57 135.25
CA ALA A 406 0.76 -116.18 133.97
C ALA A 406 -0.02 -115.66 132.74
N LYS A 407 -1.33 -115.39 132.88
CA LYS A 407 -2.13 -114.76 131.81
C LYS A 407 -1.97 -113.25 131.76
N GLU A 408 -1.83 -112.62 132.93
CA GLU A 408 -1.63 -111.18 133.07
C GLU A 408 -0.29 -110.75 132.46
N THR A 409 0.76 -111.54 132.67
CA THR A 409 2.09 -111.34 132.07
C THR A 409 2.04 -111.31 130.54
N TYR A 410 1.32 -112.26 129.92
CA TYR A 410 1.16 -112.33 128.46
C TYR A 410 0.35 -111.16 127.89
N LEU A 411 -0.69 -110.71 128.61
CA LEU A 411 -1.47 -109.52 128.22
C LEU A 411 -0.65 -108.22 128.37
N LEU A 412 0.22 -108.13 129.38
CA LEU A 412 1.14 -107.02 129.57
C LEU A 412 2.22 -107.01 128.48
N GLU A 413 2.77 -108.18 128.12
CA GLU A 413 3.77 -108.36 127.07
C GLU A 413 3.21 -107.99 125.68
N GLN A 414 2.00 -108.46 125.33
CA GLN A 414 1.31 -108.02 124.10
C GLN A 414 1.11 -106.51 124.08
N ARG A 415 0.62 -105.92 125.18
CA ARG A 415 0.42 -104.46 125.27
C ARG A 415 1.74 -103.68 125.17
N MET A 416 2.85 -104.24 125.64
CA MET A 416 4.20 -103.69 125.45
C MET A 416 4.60 -103.70 123.97
N ILE A 417 4.35 -104.80 123.25
CA ILE A 417 4.61 -104.92 121.81
C ILE A 417 3.77 -103.89 121.03
N ASP A 418 2.48 -103.78 121.35
CA ASP A 418 1.57 -102.84 120.70
C ASP A 418 2.02 -101.37 120.91
N ILE A 419 2.40 -100.99 122.13
CA ILE A 419 2.92 -99.65 122.46
C ILE A 419 4.27 -99.39 121.78
N CYS A 420 5.16 -100.38 121.69
CA CYS A 420 6.41 -100.24 120.95
C CYS A 420 6.15 -100.01 119.45
N ALA A 421 5.20 -100.70 118.84
CA ALA A 421 4.81 -100.49 117.45
C ALA A 421 4.16 -99.11 117.21
N GLU A 422 3.37 -98.61 118.17
CA GLU A 422 2.81 -97.25 118.13
C GLU A 422 3.92 -96.18 118.26
N MET A 423 4.91 -96.41 119.14
CA MET A 423 6.10 -95.55 119.27
C MET A 423 6.96 -95.54 118.01
N GLU A 424 7.11 -96.68 117.32
CA GLU A 424 7.79 -96.78 116.01
C GLU A 424 6.97 -96.16 114.86
N LEU A 425 5.65 -96.02 115.00
CA LEU A 425 4.81 -95.22 114.11
C LEU A 425 5.03 -93.72 114.35
N TYR A 426 4.81 -93.21 115.57
CA TYR A 426 5.02 -91.79 115.88
C TYR A 426 6.44 -91.31 115.57
N LYS A 427 7.45 -92.17 115.73
CA LYS A 427 8.82 -91.84 115.31
C LYS A 427 8.90 -91.63 113.79
N ARG A 428 8.36 -92.54 112.98
CA ARG A 428 8.36 -92.39 111.51
C ARG A 428 7.54 -91.18 111.05
N ASP A 429 6.41 -90.91 111.70
CA ASP A 429 5.58 -89.75 111.40
C ASP A 429 6.27 -88.44 111.79
N LYS A 430 7.06 -88.43 112.87
CA LYS A 430 7.96 -87.31 113.21
C LYS A 430 9.07 -87.15 112.16
N ASP A 431 9.77 -88.23 111.82
CA ASP A 431 10.89 -88.20 110.88
C ASP A 431 10.40 -87.75 109.48
N GLU A 432 9.18 -88.12 109.07
CA GLU A 432 8.48 -87.63 107.87
C GLU A 432 8.11 -86.14 107.96
N MET A 433 7.54 -85.68 109.08
CA MET A 433 7.27 -84.25 109.32
C MET A 433 8.54 -83.39 109.30
N GLU A 434 9.66 -83.94 109.78
CA GLU A 434 10.97 -83.28 109.76
C GLU A 434 11.51 -83.15 108.32
N MET A 435 11.41 -84.20 107.50
CA MET A 435 11.71 -84.12 106.06
C MET A 435 10.81 -83.13 105.30
N GLN A 436 9.51 -83.08 105.61
CA GLN A 436 8.58 -82.12 104.99
C GLN A 436 8.90 -80.67 105.38
N MET A 437 9.34 -80.44 106.62
CA MET A 437 9.81 -79.13 107.09
C MET A 437 11.12 -78.70 106.41
N GLU A 438 12.08 -79.62 106.22
CA GLU A 438 13.32 -79.35 105.49
C GLU A 438 13.05 -79.04 104.01
N GLN A 439 12.18 -79.81 103.35
CA GLN A 439 11.77 -79.57 101.96
C GLN A 439 11.10 -78.19 101.80
N LEU A 440 10.18 -77.82 102.70
CA LEU A 440 9.53 -76.51 102.69
C LEU A 440 10.52 -75.35 102.90
N ALA A 441 11.54 -75.54 103.73
CA ALA A 441 12.61 -74.56 103.92
C ALA A 441 13.49 -74.40 102.67
N LEU A 442 13.77 -75.50 101.96
CA LEU A 442 14.49 -75.50 100.69
C LEU A 442 13.69 -74.80 99.58
N ASP A 443 12.41 -75.12 99.43
CA ASP A 443 11.51 -74.49 98.44
C ASP A 443 11.31 -72.99 98.71
N TYR A 444 11.28 -72.57 99.98
CA TYR A 444 11.25 -71.16 100.36
C TYR A 444 12.51 -70.41 99.89
N GLU A 445 13.70 -70.98 100.08
CA GLU A 445 14.95 -70.34 99.66
C GLU A 445 15.11 -70.33 98.12
N ILE A 446 14.62 -71.37 97.43
CA ILE A 446 14.52 -71.38 95.95
C ILE A 446 13.61 -70.23 95.48
N MET A 447 12.37 -70.14 95.97
CA MET A 447 11.47 -69.05 95.58
C MET A 447 12.04 -67.67 95.92
N LYS A 448 12.76 -67.53 97.03
CA LYS A 448 13.44 -66.29 97.43
C LYS A 448 14.54 -65.89 96.45
N GLN A 449 15.34 -66.85 95.97
CA GLN A 449 16.35 -66.62 94.94
C GLN A 449 15.73 -66.30 93.57
N GLU A 450 14.67 -66.99 93.17
CA GLU A 450 13.94 -66.72 91.92
C GLU A 450 13.27 -65.34 91.92
N ASN A 451 12.64 -64.94 93.04
CA ASN A 451 12.07 -63.59 93.18
C ASN A 451 13.16 -62.49 93.07
N HIS A 452 14.37 -62.74 93.58
CA HIS A 452 15.47 -61.79 93.45
C HIS A 452 15.96 -61.66 91.99
N ASP A 453 16.12 -62.79 91.29
CA ASP A 453 16.48 -62.81 89.86
C ASP A 453 15.40 -62.18 88.96
N LEU A 454 14.11 -62.43 89.24
CA LEU A 454 12.99 -61.77 88.57
C LEU A 454 12.98 -60.26 88.81
N THR A 455 13.22 -59.82 90.06
CA THR A 455 13.31 -58.39 90.40
C THR A 455 14.46 -57.72 89.65
N PHE A 456 15.66 -58.31 89.67
CA PHE A 456 16.83 -57.81 88.94
C PHE A 456 16.61 -57.75 87.42
N LYS A 457 15.95 -58.77 86.84
CA LYS A 457 15.55 -58.77 85.42
C LYS A 457 14.54 -57.67 85.10
N LEU A 458 13.58 -57.40 85.99
CA LEU A 458 12.59 -56.34 85.82
C LEU A 458 13.25 -54.95 85.87
N GLU A 459 14.06 -54.66 86.89
CA GLU A 459 14.82 -53.40 86.99
C GLU A 459 15.71 -53.16 85.77
N ARG A 460 16.46 -54.19 85.33
CA ARG A 460 17.30 -54.09 84.13
C ARG A 460 16.49 -53.82 82.86
N SER A 461 15.28 -54.39 82.76
CA SER A 461 14.39 -54.18 81.61
C SER A 461 13.81 -52.76 81.61
N GLN A 462 13.37 -52.25 82.77
CA GLN A 462 12.90 -50.87 82.93
C GLN A 462 14.00 -49.85 82.60
N LEU A 463 15.23 -50.06 83.07
CA LEU A 463 16.38 -49.20 82.74
C LEU A 463 16.71 -49.23 81.24
N GLN A 464 16.65 -50.41 80.61
CA GLN A 464 16.86 -50.55 79.16
C GLN A 464 15.75 -49.85 78.35
N GLU A 465 14.50 -49.92 78.80
CA GLU A 465 13.36 -49.27 78.16
C GLU A 465 13.39 -47.74 78.32
N GLN A 466 13.72 -47.23 79.50
CA GLN A 466 13.96 -45.80 79.73
C GLN A 466 15.09 -45.25 78.85
N LEU A 467 16.21 -45.98 78.76
CA LEU A 467 17.34 -45.59 77.90
C LEU A 467 16.95 -45.59 76.41
N LYS A 468 16.21 -46.63 75.97
CA LYS A 468 15.67 -46.72 74.60
C LYS A 468 14.76 -45.52 74.30
N MET A 469 13.78 -45.24 75.15
CA MET A 469 12.88 -44.09 75.03
C MET A 469 13.65 -42.78 74.95
N GLN A 470 14.71 -42.61 75.76
CA GLN A 470 15.52 -41.39 75.71
C GLN A 470 16.27 -41.23 74.39
N TYR A 471 16.84 -42.31 73.83
CA TYR A 471 17.47 -42.28 72.50
C TYR A 471 16.46 -42.02 71.37
N GLU A 472 15.28 -42.65 71.41
CA GLU A 472 14.22 -42.48 70.40
C GLU A 472 13.58 -41.09 70.45
N CYS A 473 13.37 -40.52 71.64
CA CYS A 473 12.96 -39.12 71.79
C CYS A 473 14.06 -38.15 71.32
N THR A 474 15.34 -38.45 71.56
CA THR A 474 16.44 -37.57 71.12
C THR A 474 16.59 -37.55 69.59
N SER A 475 16.52 -38.71 68.93
CA SER A 475 16.58 -38.78 67.47
C SER A 475 15.35 -38.13 66.83
N SER A 476 14.14 -38.39 67.36
CA SER A 476 12.91 -37.72 66.94
C SER A 476 12.99 -36.20 67.10
N TYR A 477 13.56 -35.70 68.22
CA TYR A 477 13.72 -34.26 68.43
C TYR A 477 14.68 -33.64 67.40
N THR A 478 15.79 -34.32 67.07
CA THR A 478 16.69 -33.82 66.01
C THR A 478 16.02 -33.77 64.63
N THR A 479 15.19 -34.74 64.27
CA THR A 479 14.47 -34.70 62.98
C THR A 479 13.35 -33.67 62.95
N VAL A 480 12.67 -33.43 64.08
CA VAL A 480 11.68 -32.34 64.20
C VAL A 480 12.35 -30.98 64.05
N THR A 481 13.44 -30.71 64.76
CA THR A 481 14.16 -29.42 64.65
C THR A 481 14.76 -29.19 63.27
N GLU A 482 15.20 -30.24 62.56
CA GLU A 482 15.61 -30.11 61.15
C GLU A 482 14.43 -29.71 60.26
N LEU A 483 13.27 -30.35 60.40
CA LEU A 483 12.05 -30.02 59.63
C LEU A 483 11.52 -28.61 59.96
N GLU A 484 11.58 -28.17 61.22
CA GLU A 484 11.24 -26.80 61.63
C GLU A 484 12.12 -25.78 60.90
N THR A 485 13.45 -25.97 60.88
CA THR A 485 14.35 -25.05 60.15
C THR A 485 14.14 -25.08 58.63
N GLN A 486 13.71 -26.22 58.06
CA GLN A 486 13.33 -26.29 56.65
C GLN A 486 12.04 -25.50 56.39
N ILE A 487 11.03 -25.62 57.25
CA ILE A 487 9.77 -24.84 57.16
C ILE A 487 10.04 -23.34 57.25
N ASP A 488 10.81 -22.89 58.25
CA ASP A 488 11.20 -21.48 58.40
C ASP A 488 11.89 -20.94 57.14
N SER A 489 12.84 -21.70 56.59
CA SER A 489 13.56 -21.30 55.36
C SER A 489 12.65 -21.19 54.14
N LEU A 490 11.66 -22.09 54.02
CA LEU A 490 10.69 -22.08 52.93
C LEU A 490 9.66 -20.93 53.09
N GLU A 491 9.28 -20.57 54.31
CA GLU A 491 8.39 -19.42 54.55
C GLU A 491 9.06 -18.10 54.20
N ASP A 492 10.33 -17.89 54.60
CA ASP A 492 11.07 -16.68 54.23
C ASP A 492 11.35 -16.60 52.71
N ASP A 493 11.60 -17.72 52.02
CA ASP A 493 11.71 -17.77 50.56
C ASP A 493 10.36 -17.44 49.87
N LEU A 494 9.25 -17.99 50.35
CA LEU A 494 7.90 -17.72 49.83
C LEU A 494 7.53 -16.24 50.01
N LYS A 495 7.85 -15.67 51.17
CA LYS A 495 7.69 -14.24 51.52
C LYS A 495 8.59 -13.33 50.68
N ALA A 496 9.82 -13.74 50.38
CA ALA A 496 10.70 -13.05 49.43
C ALA A 496 10.11 -13.08 48.01
N LYS A 497 9.61 -14.23 47.55
CA LYS A 497 8.95 -14.38 46.24
C LYS A 497 7.64 -13.59 46.14
N SER A 498 6.85 -13.55 47.20
CA SER A 498 5.64 -12.72 47.29
C SER A 498 5.97 -11.22 47.14
N LYS A 499 7.04 -10.77 47.79
CA LYS A 499 7.55 -9.38 47.67
C LYS A 499 8.16 -9.07 46.30
N GLU A 500 8.74 -10.06 45.61
CA GLU A 500 9.21 -9.95 44.23
C GLU A 500 8.03 -9.85 43.24
N LEU A 501 7.02 -10.72 43.38
CA LEU A 501 5.82 -10.71 42.57
C LEU A 501 5.01 -9.41 42.76
N SER A 502 4.88 -8.92 43.99
CA SER A 502 4.25 -7.61 44.27
C SER A 502 4.94 -6.45 43.54
N LYS A 503 6.27 -6.43 43.45
CA LYS A 503 7.00 -5.44 42.64
C LYS A 503 6.75 -5.64 41.14
N SER A 504 6.72 -6.89 40.67
CA SER A 504 6.44 -7.20 39.27
C SER A 504 5.06 -6.72 38.84
N ASN A 505 4.05 -6.85 39.71
CA ASN A 505 2.70 -6.38 39.43
C ASN A 505 2.64 -4.85 39.26
N LEU A 506 3.34 -4.07 40.10
CA LEU A 506 3.41 -2.62 39.95
C LEU A 506 4.03 -2.18 38.61
N VAL A 507 5.04 -2.91 38.13
CA VAL A 507 5.65 -2.66 36.81
C VAL A 507 4.70 -3.07 35.67
N ILE A 508 3.89 -4.12 35.86
CA ILE A 508 2.85 -4.51 34.90
C ILE A 508 1.76 -3.42 34.83
N GLU A 509 1.28 -2.91 35.96
CA GLU A 509 0.29 -1.81 36.04
C GLU A 509 0.79 -0.53 35.34
N GLU A 510 2.07 -0.17 35.49
CA GLU A 510 2.70 0.96 34.78
C GLU A 510 2.76 0.72 33.26
N LEU A 511 3.13 -0.48 32.82
CA LEU A 511 3.19 -0.86 31.40
C LEU A 511 1.79 -0.96 30.77
N GLU A 512 0.79 -1.44 31.50
CA GLU A 512 -0.62 -1.44 31.06
C GLU A 512 -1.16 -0.01 30.91
N SER A 513 -0.84 0.87 31.86
CA SER A 513 -1.17 2.30 31.74
C SER A 513 -0.50 2.94 30.53
N TYR A 514 0.77 2.65 30.27
CA TYR A 514 1.48 3.14 29.08
C TYR A 514 0.87 2.60 27.79
N SER A 515 0.56 1.30 27.72
CA SER A 515 -0.08 0.67 26.55
C SER A 515 -1.45 1.29 26.26
N LYS A 516 -2.27 1.50 27.30
CA LYS A 516 -3.58 2.13 27.18
C LYS A 516 -3.49 3.57 26.64
N ASN A 517 -2.54 4.36 27.14
CA ASN A 517 -2.30 5.72 26.66
C ASN A 517 -1.84 5.74 25.19
N LEU A 518 -1.00 4.78 24.79
CA LEU A 518 -0.55 4.62 23.40
C LEU A 518 -1.69 4.19 22.47
N GLU A 519 -2.55 3.26 22.91
CA GLU A 519 -3.76 2.89 22.18
C GLU A 519 -4.72 4.08 21.99
N GLU A 520 -4.88 4.93 23.01
CA GLU A 520 -5.72 6.12 22.92
C GLU A 520 -5.14 7.16 21.95
N ALA A 521 -3.83 7.42 22.00
CA ALA A 521 -3.16 8.28 21.04
C ALA A 521 -3.31 7.77 19.59
N LEU A 522 -3.11 6.47 19.35
CA LEU A 522 -3.29 5.86 18.02
C LEU A 522 -4.76 5.89 17.55
N ARG A 523 -5.72 5.73 18.46
CA ARG A 523 -7.16 5.83 18.18
C ARG A 523 -7.56 7.26 17.79
N ASN A 524 -7.01 8.25 18.49
CA ASN A 524 -7.25 9.67 18.20
C ASN A 524 -6.64 10.06 16.84
N GLN A 525 -5.39 9.69 16.57
CA GLN A 525 -4.75 9.91 15.27
C GLN A 525 -5.52 9.25 14.11
N ALA A 526 -6.04 8.03 14.31
CA ALA A 526 -6.88 7.37 13.31
C ALA A 526 -8.21 8.12 13.08
N HIS A 527 -8.78 8.75 14.11
CA HIS A 527 -9.99 9.56 14.00
C HIS A 527 -9.75 10.91 13.30
N GLU A 528 -8.59 11.52 13.53
CA GLU A 528 -8.12 12.72 12.81
C GLU A 528 -7.99 12.43 11.31
N PHE A 529 -7.23 11.39 10.91
CA PHE A 529 -7.09 11.01 9.50
C PHE A 529 -8.43 10.66 8.83
N GLU A 530 -9.34 9.99 9.53
CA GLU A 530 -10.69 9.68 9.05
C GLU A 530 -11.57 10.93 8.88
N THR A 531 -11.27 12.01 9.62
CA THR A 531 -11.96 13.31 9.52
C THR A 531 -11.39 14.14 8.37
N ASP A 532 -10.06 14.25 8.27
CA ASP A 532 -9.35 14.88 7.17
C ASP A 532 -9.71 14.23 5.83
N PHE A 533 -9.80 12.90 5.77
CA PHE A 533 -10.20 12.17 4.57
C PHE A 533 -11.64 12.49 4.15
N LYS A 534 -12.57 12.62 5.10
CA LYS A 534 -13.96 13.05 4.82
C LYS A 534 -14.03 14.48 4.30
N GLU A 535 -13.21 15.39 4.82
CA GLU A 535 -13.14 16.76 4.32
C GLU A 535 -12.50 16.84 2.93
N LEU A 536 -11.41 16.10 2.69
CA LEU A 536 -10.77 15.98 1.38
C LEU A 536 -11.76 15.43 0.33
N MET A 537 -12.54 14.40 0.68
CA MET A 537 -13.56 13.83 -0.21
C MET A 537 -14.72 14.80 -0.47
N ARG A 538 -15.11 15.62 0.52
CA ARG A 538 -16.11 16.70 0.34
C ARG A 538 -15.57 17.77 -0.62
N SER A 539 -14.37 18.29 -0.36
CA SER A 539 -13.70 19.31 -1.18
C SER A 539 -13.51 18.84 -2.63
N LYS A 540 -13.09 17.58 -2.82
CA LYS A 540 -12.98 16.93 -4.12
C LYS A 540 -14.32 16.84 -4.86
N THR A 541 -15.37 16.34 -4.21
CA THR A 541 -16.69 16.21 -4.87
C THR A 541 -17.31 17.58 -5.19
N GLU A 542 -17.11 18.59 -4.35
CA GLU A 542 -17.47 19.98 -4.65
C GLU A 542 -16.64 20.58 -5.82
N GLN A 543 -15.38 20.17 -5.99
CA GLN A 543 -14.55 20.58 -7.12
C GLN A 543 -14.99 19.91 -8.43
N GLU A 544 -15.30 18.61 -8.39
CA GLU A 544 -15.85 17.87 -9.53
C GLU A 544 -17.20 18.46 -9.97
N GLN A 545 -18.11 18.76 -9.02
CA GLN A 545 -19.37 19.45 -9.30
C GLN A 545 -19.20 20.88 -9.84
N ARG A 546 -18.11 21.58 -9.52
CA ARG A 546 -17.78 22.89 -10.11
C ARG A 546 -17.25 22.73 -11.54
N ALA A 547 -16.41 21.73 -11.79
CA ALA A 547 -15.88 21.43 -13.12
C ALA A 547 -16.98 21.01 -14.10
N ILE A 548 -17.89 20.12 -13.69
CA ILE A 548 -19.04 19.68 -14.51
C ILE A 548 -19.92 20.87 -14.93
N ARG A 549 -20.29 21.74 -13.98
CA ARG A 549 -21.09 22.95 -14.28
C ARG A 549 -20.39 23.87 -15.27
N ALA A 550 -19.09 24.12 -15.09
CA ALA A 550 -18.31 24.94 -16.02
C ALA A 550 -18.19 24.30 -17.41
N GLU A 551 -18.11 22.97 -17.51
CA GLU A 551 -18.10 22.28 -18.80
C GLU A 551 -19.47 22.36 -19.50
N ASP A 552 -20.57 22.19 -18.77
CA ASP A 552 -21.92 22.29 -19.34
C ASP A 552 -22.29 23.71 -19.79
N ASP A 553 -21.89 24.75 -19.05
CA ASP A 553 -22.01 26.13 -19.51
C ASP A 553 -21.14 26.39 -20.75
N LEU A 554 -19.93 25.80 -20.85
CA LEU A 554 -19.09 25.88 -22.04
C LEU A 554 -19.69 25.13 -23.24
N ARG A 555 -20.28 23.95 -23.04
CA ARG A 555 -21.01 23.18 -24.07
C ARG A 555 -22.21 23.98 -24.60
N LYS A 556 -22.98 24.58 -23.69
CA LYS A 556 -24.12 25.47 -23.99
C LYS A 556 -23.70 26.72 -24.76
N MET A 557 -22.62 27.39 -24.35
CA MET A 557 -22.05 28.54 -25.05
C MET A 557 -21.57 28.15 -26.45
N LYS A 558 -20.88 27.01 -26.61
CA LYS A 558 -20.47 26.49 -27.92
C LYS A 558 -21.67 26.24 -28.84
N LEU A 559 -22.75 25.63 -28.34
CA LEU A 559 -23.98 25.39 -29.10
C LEU A 559 -24.66 26.72 -29.51
N GLN A 560 -24.69 27.71 -28.62
CA GLN A 560 -25.18 29.06 -28.95
C GLN A 560 -24.33 29.73 -30.02
N ASN A 561 -23.00 29.65 -29.94
CA ASN A 561 -22.10 30.21 -30.95
C ASN A 561 -22.25 29.50 -32.31
N VAL A 562 -22.39 28.17 -32.34
CA VAL A 562 -22.66 27.41 -33.57
C VAL A 562 -23.98 27.85 -34.22
N SER A 563 -25.07 27.97 -33.45
CA SER A 563 -26.37 28.41 -34.00
C SER A 563 -26.35 29.87 -34.47
N ALA A 564 -25.59 30.75 -33.81
CA ALA A 564 -25.35 32.11 -34.30
C ALA A 564 -24.54 32.12 -35.61
N ALA A 565 -23.48 31.31 -35.69
CA ALA A 565 -22.65 31.18 -36.91
C ALA A 565 -23.46 30.63 -38.10
N THR A 566 -24.29 29.60 -37.89
CA THR A 566 -25.20 29.08 -38.93
C THR A 566 -26.17 30.16 -39.40
N ARG A 567 -26.74 30.97 -38.49
CA ARG A 567 -27.64 32.07 -38.86
C ARG A 567 -26.94 33.12 -39.71
N LEU A 568 -25.72 33.52 -39.34
CA LEU A 568 -24.90 34.45 -40.12
C LEU A 568 -24.50 33.86 -41.49
N GLN A 569 -24.22 32.56 -41.57
CA GLN A 569 -23.93 31.87 -42.84
C GLN A 569 -25.16 31.84 -43.76
N ASP A 570 -26.37 31.64 -43.21
CA ASP A 570 -27.62 31.69 -43.96
C ASP A 570 -27.96 33.12 -44.42
N GLU A 571 -27.71 34.14 -43.59
CA GLU A 571 -27.85 35.56 -43.93
C GLU A 571 -26.87 35.95 -45.07
N LEU A 572 -25.61 35.53 -44.98
CA LEU A 572 -24.61 35.71 -46.04
C LEU A 572 -25.02 35.00 -47.35
N ARG A 573 -25.55 33.77 -47.26
CA ARG A 573 -26.02 33.01 -48.43
C ARG A 573 -27.19 33.71 -49.12
N ARG A 574 -28.15 34.23 -48.36
CA ARG A 574 -29.28 35.03 -48.88
C ARG A 574 -28.81 36.34 -49.52
N LEU A 575 -27.87 37.04 -48.89
CA LEU A 575 -27.30 38.29 -49.41
C LEU A 575 -26.52 38.04 -50.71
N SER A 576 -25.71 36.98 -50.76
CA SER A 576 -25.00 36.55 -51.98
C SER A 576 -25.98 36.20 -53.10
N GLN A 577 -27.06 35.48 -52.82
CA GLN A 577 -28.09 35.14 -53.81
C GLN A 577 -28.80 36.40 -54.35
N LYS A 578 -29.10 37.38 -53.47
CA LYS A 578 -29.66 38.68 -53.87
C LYS A 578 -28.66 39.52 -54.68
N MET A 579 -27.37 39.47 -54.35
CA MET A 579 -26.32 40.13 -55.12
C MET A 579 -26.18 39.52 -56.52
N ALA A 580 -26.20 38.19 -56.63
CA ALA A 580 -26.16 37.49 -57.91
C ALA A 580 -27.37 37.84 -58.80
N SER A 581 -28.59 37.81 -58.28
CA SER A 581 -29.78 38.14 -59.09
C SER A 581 -29.88 39.62 -59.46
N THR A 582 -29.43 40.54 -58.61
CA THR A 582 -29.34 41.97 -58.96
C THR A 582 -28.22 42.25 -59.96
N PHE A 583 -27.10 41.52 -59.90
CA PHE A 583 -26.06 41.56 -60.93
C PHE A 583 -26.58 41.03 -62.27
N GLU A 584 -27.26 39.88 -62.30
CA GLU A 584 -27.85 39.29 -63.52
C GLU A 584 -28.88 40.24 -64.19
N VAL A 585 -29.69 40.94 -63.39
CA VAL A 585 -30.62 41.97 -63.89
C VAL A 585 -29.87 43.17 -64.47
N ASN A 586 -28.79 43.62 -63.81
CA ASN A 586 -27.96 44.72 -64.29
C ASN A 586 -27.18 44.35 -65.57
N GLU A 587 -26.65 43.13 -65.65
CA GLU A 587 -25.98 42.58 -66.84
C GLU A 587 -26.94 42.54 -68.03
N LYS A 588 -28.18 42.06 -67.84
CA LYS A 588 -29.23 42.12 -68.88
C LYS A 588 -29.59 43.54 -69.28
N ALA A 589 -29.62 44.49 -68.33
CA ALA A 589 -29.86 45.91 -68.65
C ALA A 589 -28.72 46.52 -69.48
N VAL A 590 -27.46 46.24 -69.14
CA VAL A 590 -26.27 46.66 -69.90
C VAL A 590 -26.24 45.99 -71.29
N MET A 591 -26.60 44.71 -71.38
CA MET A 591 -26.70 43.98 -72.65
C MET A 591 -27.77 44.60 -73.56
N ASN A 592 -28.93 44.95 -73.01
CA ASN A 592 -30.00 45.64 -73.76
C ASN A 592 -29.55 47.04 -74.21
N ALA A 593 -28.94 47.84 -73.32
CA ALA A 593 -28.46 49.18 -73.64
C ALA A 593 -27.33 49.18 -74.69
N THR A 594 -26.44 48.17 -74.67
CA THR A 594 -25.38 48.02 -75.69
C THR A 594 -25.95 47.52 -77.02
N ASN A 595 -26.97 46.66 -77.01
CA ASN A 595 -27.69 46.28 -78.24
C ASN A 595 -28.44 47.49 -78.85
N GLU A 596 -29.09 48.32 -78.03
CA GLU A 596 -29.73 49.56 -78.48
C GLU A 596 -28.72 50.57 -79.02
N ALA A 597 -27.62 50.82 -78.31
CA ALA A 597 -26.53 51.68 -78.78
C ALA A 597 -25.89 51.16 -80.09
N ASN A 598 -25.80 49.84 -80.28
CA ASN A 598 -25.36 49.25 -81.54
C ASN A 598 -26.37 49.48 -82.68
N LYS A 599 -27.67 49.32 -82.42
CA LYS A 599 -28.73 49.63 -83.40
C LYS A 599 -28.69 51.12 -83.81
N LEU A 600 -28.63 52.02 -82.84
CA LEU A 600 -28.51 53.47 -83.08
C LEU A 600 -27.21 53.84 -83.81
N ARG A 601 -26.10 53.12 -83.57
CA ARG A 601 -24.83 53.29 -84.29
C ARG A 601 -24.95 52.88 -85.76
N VAL A 602 -25.67 51.81 -86.08
CA VAL A 602 -25.95 51.38 -87.46
C VAL A 602 -26.88 52.37 -88.16
N GLU A 603 -27.94 52.82 -87.50
CA GLU A 603 -28.85 53.86 -88.01
C GLU A 603 -28.11 55.18 -88.28
N LYS A 604 -27.21 55.58 -87.35
CA LYS A 604 -26.31 56.73 -87.54
C LYS A 604 -25.41 56.57 -88.77
N GLN A 605 -24.79 55.41 -88.96
CA GLN A 605 -23.94 55.16 -90.14
C GLN A 605 -24.74 55.32 -91.44
N VAL A 606 -25.95 54.75 -91.54
CA VAL A 606 -26.81 54.90 -92.73
C VAL A 606 -27.22 56.36 -92.96
N LEU A 607 -27.45 57.14 -91.91
CA LEU A 607 -27.72 58.57 -92.01
C LEU A 607 -26.47 59.37 -92.43
N GLU A 608 -25.27 58.99 -91.99
CA GLU A 608 -24.01 59.60 -92.41
C GLU A 608 -23.66 59.26 -93.86
N ASP A 609 -23.87 58.01 -94.29
CA ASP A 609 -23.65 57.56 -95.67
C ASP A 609 -24.61 58.25 -96.65
N THR A 610 -25.89 58.37 -96.28
CA THR A 610 -26.89 59.09 -97.10
C THR A 610 -26.63 60.60 -97.12
N LEU A 611 -26.20 61.20 -96.01
CA LEU A 611 -25.79 62.61 -95.96
C LEU A 611 -24.52 62.87 -96.78
N ALA A 612 -23.55 61.95 -96.78
CA ALA A 612 -22.36 62.02 -97.63
C ALA A 612 -22.75 61.92 -99.12
N LYS A 613 -23.67 61.00 -99.47
CA LYS A 613 -24.21 60.90 -100.83
C LYS A 613 -24.92 62.19 -101.25
N VAL A 614 -25.81 62.75 -100.41
CA VAL A 614 -26.52 64.01 -100.71
C VAL A 614 -25.54 65.18 -100.88
N LYS A 615 -24.46 65.25 -100.08
CA LYS A 615 -23.37 66.22 -100.30
C LYS A 615 -22.70 66.05 -101.67
N GLN A 616 -22.40 64.81 -102.08
CA GLN A 616 -21.82 64.53 -103.40
C GLN A 616 -22.80 64.88 -104.54
N ASP A 617 -24.09 64.53 -104.41
CA ASP A 617 -25.11 64.85 -105.41
C ASP A 617 -25.36 66.36 -105.53
N LEU A 618 -25.26 67.12 -104.42
CA LEU A 618 -25.27 68.58 -104.40
C LEU A 618 -24.01 69.18 -105.05
N GLN A 619 -22.82 68.65 -104.77
CA GLN A 619 -21.58 69.07 -105.43
C GLN A 619 -21.68 68.84 -106.94
N ASN A 620 -22.03 67.62 -107.37
CA ASN A 620 -22.25 67.26 -108.77
C ASN A 620 -23.31 68.16 -109.45
N LEU A 621 -24.30 68.66 -108.71
CA LEU A 621 -25.30 69.61 -109.21
C LEU A 621 -24.73 71.04 -109.30
N GLY A 622 -23.97 71.47 -108.31
CA GLY A 622 -23.23 72.75 -108.32
C GLY A 622 -22.24 72.83 -109.49
N ASP A 623 -21.47 71.77 -109.73
CA ASP A 623 -20.53 71.67 -110.84
C ASP A 623 -21.27 71.80 -112.20
N ARG A 624 -22.39 71.09 -112.38
CA ARG A 624 -23.24 71.23 -113.58
C ARG A 624 -23.91 72.61 -113.72
N PHE A 625 -24.14 73.34 -112.63
CA PHE A 625 -24.57 74.73 -112.71
C PHE A 625 -23.40 75.66 -113.07
N GLN A 626 -22.19 75.39 -112.56
CA GLN A 626 -20.99 76.13 -112.90
C GLN A 626 -20.61 75.94 -114.38
N GLU A 627 -20.68 74.72 -114.92
CA GLU A 627 -20.54 74.41 -116.34
C GLU A 627 -21.53 75.23 -117.20
N LYS A 628 -22.81 75.28 -116.80
CA LYS A 628 -23.83 76.08 -117.49
C LYS A 628 -23.57 77.59 -117.39
N LEU A 629 -23.08 78.07 -116.26
CA LEU A 629 -22.70 79.47 -116.06
C LEU A 629 -21.50 79.85 -116.91
N VAL A 630 -20.48 78.98 -117.04
CA VAL A 630 -19.35 79.17 -117.96
C VAL A 630 -19.83 79.17 -119.41
N LEU A 631 -20.67 78.22 -119.82
CA LEU A 631 -21.24 78.17 -121.17
C LEU A 631 -22.05 79.44 -121.51
N LEU A 632 -22.86 79.92 -120.57
CA LEU A 632 -23.59 81.19 -120.69
C LEU A 632 -22.65 82.40 -120.70
N HIS A 633 -21.58 82.39 -119.91
CA HIS A 633 -20.57 83.46 -119.89
C HIS A 633 -19.81 83.53 -121.22
N ASP A 634 -19.45 82.38 -121.81
CA ASP A 634 -18.85 82.29 -123.13
C ASP A 634 -19.82 82.76 -124.22
N GLN A 635 -21.10 82.39 -124.12
CA GLN A 635 -22.14 82.86 -125.04
C GLN A 635 -22.35 84.38 -124.94
N ILE A 636 -22.37 84.94 -123.72
CA ILE A 636 -22.42 86.39 -123.46
C ILE A 636 -21.15 87.07 -123.98
N THR A 637 -19.97 86.48 -123.79
CA THR A 637 -18.69 87.01 -124.28
C THR A 637 -18.61 86.99 -125.81
N LEU A 638 -19.13 85.94 -126.46
CA LEU A 638 -19.28 85.87 -127.91
C LEU A 638 -20.28 86.93 -128.41
N LYS A 639 -21.41 87.11 -127.72
CA LYS A 639 -22.40 88.15 -128.04
C LYS A 639 -21.85 89.56 -127.82
N SER A 640 -21.05 89.77 -126.78
CA SER A 640 -20.33 91.03 -126.52
C SER A 640 -19.28 91.30 -127.60
N LYS A 641 -18.54 90.29 -128.07
CA LYS A 641 -17.64 90.40 -129.23
C LYS A 641 -18.40 90.71 -130.54
N GLN A 642 -19.62 90.17 -130.72
CA GLN A 642 -20.50 90.55 -131.83
C GLN A 642 -20.98 92.01 -131.70
N LEU A 643 -21.45 92.41 -130.51
CA LEU A 643 -21.87 93.79 -130.21
C LEU A 643 -20.73 94.79 -130.39
N GLY A 644 -19.50 94.45 -130.02
CA GLY A 644 -18.30 95.27 -130.22
C GLY A 644 -17.91 95.43 -131.70
N LYS A 645 -18.17 94.42 -132.55
CA LYS A 645 -18.05 94.57 -134.01
C LYS A 645 -19.12 95.53 -134.56
N ILE A 646 -20.38 95.34 -134.15
CA ILE A 646 -21.49 96.23 -134.56
C ILE A 646 -21.23 97.66 -134.10
N LYS A 647 -20.77 97.86 -132.86
CA LYS A 647 -20.39 99.17 -132.32
C LYS A 647 -19.32 99.82 -133.20
N LYS A 648 -18.25 99.12 -133.57
CA LYS A 648 -17.22 99.65 -134.49
C LYS A 648 -17.76 99.98 -135.89
N GLN A 649 -18.74 99.21 -136.40
CA GLN A 649 -19.42 99.54 -137.66
C GLN A 649 -20.28 100.81 -137.54
N VAL A 650 -20.92 101.05 -136.39
CA VAL A 650 -21.68 102.27 -136.10
C VAL A 650 -20.76 103.47 -135.87
N GLU A 651 -19.63 103.30 -135.17
CA GLU A 651 -18.61 104.34 -135.00
C GLU A 651 -18.05 104.77 -136.37
N HIS A 652 -17.64 103.82 -137.21
CA HIS A 652 -17.18 104.09 -138.59
C HIS A 652 -18.25 104.74 -139.49
N MET A 653 -19.52 104.33 -139.36
CA MET A 653 -20.65 105.02 -140.02
C MET A 653 -20.81 106.47 -139.55
N THR A 654 -20.57 106.73 -138.27
CA THR A 654 -20.68 108.08 -137.67
C THR A 654 -19.51 108.97 -138.11
N GLU A 655 -18.30 108.41 -138.23
CA GLU A 655 -17.14 109.10 -138.79
C GLU A 655 -17.36 109.50 -140.26
N ILE A 656 -17.90 108.59 -141.09
CA ILE A 656 -18.30 108.91 -142.48
C ILE A 656 -19.34 110.05 -142.52
N TYR A 657 -20.39 109.95 -141.69
CA TYR A 657 -21.45 110.96 -141.64
C TYR A 657 -20.91 112.35 -141.24
N ASN A 658 -19.94 112.40 -140.33
CA ASN A 658 -19.29 113.65 -139.93
C ASN A 658 -18.43 114.23 -141.05
N LEU A 659 -17.63 113.41 -141.77
CA LEU A 659 -16.83 113.88 -142.91
C LEU A 659 -17.69 114.50 -144.03
N ASP A 660 -18.81 113.86 -144.38
CA ASP A 660 -19.71 114.40 -145.41
C ASP A 660 -20.46 115.65 -144.91
N SER A 661 -20.70 115.79 -143.60
CA SER A 661 -21.23 117.03 -143.00
C SER A 661 -20.24 118.21 -143.06
N GLU A 662 -18.93 117.96 -142.94
CA GLU A 662 -17.90 119.00 -143.07
C GLU A 662 -17.69 119.40 -144.54
N ARG A 663 -17.64 118.45 -145.47
CA ARG A 663 -17.55 118.73 -146.91
C ARG A 663 -18.69 119.60 -147.45
N LEU A 664 -19.90 119.42 -146.92
CA LEU A 664 -21.05 120.25 -147.26
C LEU A 664 -20.96 121.69 -146.71
N LYS A 665 -20.11 121.96 -145.71
CA LYS A 665 -19.86 123.31 -145.19
C LYS A 665 -18.79 124.05 -146.01
N GLU A 666 -17.74 123.37 -146.46
CA GLU A 666 -16.71 123.98 -147.32
C GLU A 666 -17.32 124.47 -148.65
N LEU A 667 -18.10 123.61 -149.33
CA LEU A 667 -18.81 123.95 -150.57
C LEU A 667 -19.80 125.12 -150.44
N ALA A 668 -20.31 125.40 -149.24
CA ALA A 668 -21.23 126.51 -149.00
C ALA A 668 -20.53 127.88 -148.95
N ASN A 669 -19.28 127.92 -148.45
CA ASN A 669 -18.50 129.17 -148.37
C ASN A 669 -17.94 129.58 -149.74
N ASP A 670 -17.34 128.63 -150.46
CA ASP A 670 -16.62 128.87 -151.74
C ASP A 670 -17.53 129.45 -152.84
N CYS A 671 -18.82 129.10 -152.79
CA CYS A 671 -19.85 129.60 -153.70
C CYS A 671 -20.30 131.05 -153.41
N SER A 672 -20.14 131.53 -152.17
CA SER A 672 -20.58 132.87 -151.75
C SER A 672 -19.63 133.97 -152.24
N GLU A 673 -18.32 133.74 -152.13
CA GLU A 673 -17.28 134.74 -152.41
C GLU A 673 -17.20 135.08 -153.91
N ASN A 674 -17.37 134.06 -154.77
CA ASN A 674 -17.41 134.19 -156.23
C ASN A 674 -18.58 135.06 -156.75
N ILE A 675 -19.68 135.18 -156.01
CA ILE A 675 -20.84 136.02 -156.39
C ILE A 675 -20.58 137.49 -156.04
N PHE A 676 -19.88 137.76 -154.93
CA PHE A 676 -19.60 139.12 -154.46
C PHE A 676 -18.63 139.86 -155.40
N LEU A 677 -17.52 139.20 -155.75
CA LEU A 677 -16.46 139.78 -156.59
C LEU A 677 -16.94 140.17 -157.99
N ARG A 678 -17.99 139.52 -158.49
CA ARG A 678 -18.59 139.82 -159.81
C ARG A 678 -19.39 141.12 -159.79
N LYS A 679 -20.19 141.35 -158.75
CA LYS A 679 -21.00 142.58 -158.61
C LYS A 679 -20.15 143.83 -158.39
N GLU A 680 -19.02 143.73 -157.68
CA GLU A 680 -18.11 144.88 -157.53
C GLU A 680 -17.56 145.34 -158.89
N LYS A 681 -17.27 144.40 -159.79
CA LYS A 681 -16.68 144.69 -161.10
C LYS A 681 -17.67 145.37 -162.05
N ASP A 682 -18.93 144.94 -162.03
CA ASP A 682 -19.99 145.55 -162.84
C ASP A 682 -20.27 147.01 -162.39
N LEU A 683 -20.29 147.26 -161.06
CA LEU A 683 -20.50 148.61 -160.50
C LEU A 683 -19.39 149.61 -160.83
N ARG A 684 -18.13 149.17 -160.98
CA ARG A 684 -17.03 150.07 -161.41
C ARG A 684 -17.22 150.58 -162.84
N LEU A 685 -17.69 149.73 -163.75
CA LEU A 685 -17.94 150.10 -165.16
C LEU A 685 -19.10 151.09 -165.29
N GLU A 686 -20.13 150.97 -164.44
CA GLU A 686 -21.25 151.92 -164.43
C GLU A 686 -20.84 153.31 -163.89
N ILE A 687 -19.84 153.38 -163.02
CA ILE A 687 -19.24 154.66 -162.56
C ILE A 687 -18.44 155.34 -163.67
N GLU A 688 -17.54 154.62 -164.37
CA GLU A 688 -16.80 155.19 -165.51
C GLU A 688 -17.74 155.69 -166.63
N GLU A 689 -18.86 155.00 -166.85
CA GLU A 689 -19.91 155.38 -167.80
C GLU A 689 -20.67 156.67 -167.38
N LEU A 690 -20.73 156.98 -166.09
CA LEU A 690 -21.34 158.20 -165.55
C LEU A 690 -20.36 159.39 -165.52
N GLU A 691 -19.10 159.16 -165.15
CA GLU A 691 -18.05 160.19 -165.19
C GLU A 691 -17.85 160.71 -166.63
N ARG A 692 -17.83 159.81 -167.62
CA ARG A 692 -17.77 160.17 -169.05
C ARG A 692 -18.95 161.04 -169.51
N LYS A 693 -20.12 160.93 -168.87
CA LYS A 693 -21.31 161.75 -169.17
C LYS A 693 -21.26 163.11 -168.46
N LEU A 694 -20.59 163.19 -167.32
CA LEU A 694 -20.39 164.44 -166.58
C LEU A 694 -19.46 165.40 -167.34
N ASP A 695 -18.32 164.93 -167.83
CA ASP A 695 -17.35 165.76 -168.58
C ASP A 695 -17.94 166.39 -169.85
N VAL A 696 -18.77 165.64 -170.58
CA VAL A 696 -19.47 166.13 -171.79
C VAL A 696 -20.49 167.23 -171.45
N LEU A 697 -21.10 167.19 -170.26
CA LEU A 697 -21.96 168.28 -169.79
C LEU A 697 -21.16 169.49 -169.30
N VAL A 698 -19.99 169.29 -168.68
CA VAL A 698 -19.11 170.38 -168.22
C VAL A 698 -18.58 171.21 -169.39
N GLN A 699 -18.15 170.59 -170.50
CA GLN A 699 -17.73 171.35 -171.69
C GLN A 699 -18.85 172.22 -172.30
N LYS A 700 -20.12 171.89 -172.05
CA LYS A 700 -21.28 172.64 -172.55
C LYS A 700 -21.57 173.96 -171.80
N THR A 701 -20.67 174.38 -170.90
CA THR A 701 -20.84 175.59 -170.06
C THR A 701 -19.65 176.58 -170.08
N LYS A 702 -18.70 176.43 -171.03
CA LYS A 702 -17.57 177.37 -171.21
C LYS A 702 -17.44 177.96 -172.63
N SER A 703 -18.58 178.17 -173.27
CA SER A 703 -18.81 179.16 -174.33
C SER A 703 -20.29 179.61 -174.24
N SER A 704 -20.74 180.76 -174.72
CA SER A 704 -20.06 181.88 -175.41
C SER A 704 -18.88 182.51 -174.64
N GLN A 705 -17.99 183.29 -175.26
CA GLN A 705 -18.01 183.76 -176.67
C GLN A 705 -17.83 182.65 -177.70
#